data_AF-A0A151EEZ9-F1
#
_entry.id   AF-A0A151EEZ9-F1
#
_cell.length_a   1.000
_cell.length_b   1.000
_cell.length_c   1.000
_cell.angle_alpha   90.00
_cell.angle_beta   90.00
_cell.angle_gamma   90.00
#
_symmetry.space_group_name_H-M   'P 1'
#
loop_
_entity.id
_entity.type
_entity.pdbx_description
1 polymer ?
#
loop_
_entity_poly.entity_id
_entity_poly.type
_entity_poly.pdbx_seq_one_letter_code
_entity_poly.pdbx_strand_id
1 'polypeptide(L)'
;MSKKLFVGIVLVVLVLPMFTSAATYYVGATGGDDNNDGLSQSNTWQTISKVNSREFNPGDKILFKRGETWREQLNVPTGGTEGNYVTYGAYGSGAKPRILGSEQITGWEVHSGNVWRASCSSYPGGGDDNGPVWFVNTNGDGKTKWSIKESSLGNVDAEYEWYWENGYLYVYSPTDPDSRYGSVEAAMRFHSIRSDWNTHYVAIENFEAAFTSRQSINDPYNADYWIVDSCYVHHSGCHGCPTNWASDNLKWEGEGWWIKNNVMHDGSAHNIQHFTGGATAGDIIEHNTFYNAGHASLDVKHVGPTETLENQIMRYNLIYMDSEYAWPTVSNTAISCRADMGYYLKNTQIYGNIIVDFWQWGLLLEAGVDGADVYNNVFYGRHPLATNPGAGPSSLFLTGWNLNPPRNVIIKNNIFAGDLRPNDQGIGVWYDNGLSMIDECDYNCYYITTGHYINADLGNQNDYYDTGNWEAWKTLSGFDTHSVWAQDPKFVNPSNFDFHLQSDSPCIDAGTNVGITEDFEGNPVPRGLAPDIGAFEYQTGGGYCGDGNCDSWETCSSCSQDCKCPTDCTCTSPQICCNEVCITPTCSQNSDCGSNPCKVYTCNNPGTCSSACSSQDITLCTNNDGCCPSGCIQGNDNDCSGQINPIALYHFDEGSGTMASDSSGNGNDGTINGATWTSNSILGNALEFDGANDYVDCGNNDLLNVDYVTVSMWFKANSFQDNAGLIAKGDNNNRQYWIWTYQNSLSTEIDEGGFTNYLYSLQAGTWYHLAITYDGSNIITYINGTEVNNIAQNTGVILTDDDPLLIGNIPGFQYFNGIIDEVRIYNRALTPEEILELYNQGIGNYIEGDLNNDGVVDISDLIIIATNFGLTSGFDIRADTNSNNEIDIFDIVFVASRFT
;
A
#
# COMPACT_ATOMS: atom_id res chain seq x y z
N MET A 1 -9.10 -59.62 -64.62
CA MET A 1 -8.03 -58.61 -64.57
C MET A 1 -8.52 -57.43 -63.75
N SER A 2 -8.24 -57.44 -62.44
CA SER A 2 -8.54 -56.35 -61.52
C SER A 2 -7.42 -55.32 -61.57
N LYS A 3 -7.71 -54.07 -61.94
CA LYS A 3 -6.79 -52.94 -61.72
C LYS A 3 -7.14 -52.31 -60.38
N LYS A 4 -6.23 -52.44 -59.42
CA LYS A 4 -6.29 -51.78 -58.11
C LYS A 4 -6.03 -50.29 -58.31
N LEU A 5 -6.93 -49.44 -57.83
CA LEU A 5 -6.71 -48.00 -57.67
C LEU A 5 -6.29 -47.77 -56.22
N PHE A 6 -5.04 -47.35 -56.00
CA PHE A 6 -4.53 -46.89 -54.72
C PHE A 6 -5.04 -45.46 -54.51
N VAL A 7 -5.86 -45.23 -53.49
CA VAL A 7 -6.16 -43.89 -52.97
C VAL A 7 -5.25 -43.68 -51.77
N GLY A 8 -4.27 -42.78 -51.91
CA GLY A 8 -3.43 -42.34 -50.80
C GLY A 8 -4.23 -41.40 -49.89
N ILE A 9 -4.32 -41.75 -48.61
CA ILE A 9 -4.80 -40.87 -47.56
C ILE A 9 -3.64 -39.93 -47.22
N VAL A 10 -3.76 -38.65 -47.57
CA VAL A 10 -2.90 -37.58 -47.07
C VAL A 10 -3.42 -37.24 -45.68
N LEU A 11 -2.68 -37.62 -44.65
CA LEU A 11 -2.90 -37.20 -43.28
C LEU A 11 -2.42 -35.73 -43.17
N VAL A 12 -3.35 -34.78 -43.18
CA VAL A 12 -3.06 -33.40 -42.80
C VAL A 12 -2.99 -33.39 -41.28
N VAL A 13 -1.77 -33.40 -40.74
CA VAL A 13 -1.53 -33.11 -39.32
C VAL A 13 -1.77 -31.61 -39.15
N LEU A 14 -2.94 -31.26 -38.63
CA LEU A 14 -3.20 -29.95 -38.04
C LEU A 14 -2.27 -29.82 -36.83
N VAL A 15 -1.13 -29.16 -37.01
CA VAL A 15 -0.36 -28.60 -35.90
C VAL A 15 -1.16 -27.39 -35.43
N LEU A 16 -2.11 -27.62 -34.53
CA LEU A 16 -2.64 -26.55 -33.70
C LEU A 16 -1.46 -26.06 -32.85
N PRO A 17 -1.14 -24.76 -32.82
CA PRO A 17 -0.18 -24.25 -31.84
C PRO A 17 -0.72 -24.64 -30.46
N MET A 18 0.00 -25.49 -29.74
CA MET A 18 -0.22 -25.63 -28.31
C MET A 18 0.14 -24.27 -27.72
N PHE A 19 -0.85 -23.49 -27.34
CA PHE A 19 -0.63 -22.40 -26.42
C PHE A 19 -0.15 -23.04 -25.11
N THR A 20 1.15 -23.01 -24.87
CA THR A 20 1.71 -23.40 -23.57
C THR A 20 1.28 -22.30 -22.59
N SER A 21 0.46 -22.66 -21.61
CA SER A 21 0.16 -21.77 -20.48
C SER A 21 1.46 -21.32 -19.82
N ALA A 22 1.52 -20.06 -19.42
CA ALA A 22 2.59 -19.56 -18.54
C ALA A 22 2.72 -20.48 -17.32
N ALA A 23 3.96 -20.86 -16.99
CA ALA A 23 4.28 -21.69 -15.84
C ALA A 23 4.78 -20.82 -14.68
N THR A 24 4.55 -21.30 -13.45
CA THR A 24 5.12 -20.69 -12.24
C THR A 24 6.13 -21.66 -11.61
N TYR A 25 7.33 -21.18 -11.38
CA TYR A 25 8.44 -21.91 -10.75
C TYR A 25 8.74 -21.33 -9.38
N TYR A 26 9.12 -22.18 -8.43
CA TYR A 26 9.35 -21.82 -7.04
C TYR A 26 10.78 -22.17 -6.60
N VAL A 27 11.44 -21.22 -5.94
CA VAL A 27 12.81 -21.33 -5.45
C VAL A 27 12.82 -21.11 -3.93
N GLY A 28 13.39 -22.06 -3.18
CA GLY A 28 13.55 -21.99 -1.72
C GLY A 28 14.92 -22.51 -1.28
N ALA A 29 15.74 -21.62 -0.72
CA ALA A 29 17.09 -21.94 -0.24
C ALA A 29 17.07 -22.97 0.89
N THR A 30 16.05 -22.94 1.75
CA THR A 30 15.88 -23.90 2.85
C THR A 30 14.96 -25.04 2.43
N GLY A 31 15.50 -26.26 2.41
CA GLY A 31 14.72 -27.47 2.14
C GLY A 31 14.35 -27.70 0.68
N GLY A 32 14.70 -26.81 -0.25
CA GLY A 32 14.63 -27.05 -1.70
C GLY A 32 15.68 -28.06 -2.18
N ASP A 33 15.47 -28.61 -3.38
CA ASP A 33 16.41 -29.51 -4.08
C ASP A 33 16.38 -29.20 -5.59
N ASP A 34 17.53 -28.95 -6.19
CA ASP A 34 17.63 -28.64 -7.63
C ASP A 34 17.29 -29.82 -8.56
N ASN A 35 17.07 -31.01 -8.01
CA ASN A 35 16.49 -32.14 -8.74
C ASN A 35 14.95 -32.09 -8.86
N ASN A 36 14.30 -31.21 -8.10
CA ASN A 36 12.87 -31.00 -8.15
C ASN A 36 12.43 -30.35 -9.48
N ASP A 37 11.15 -30.46 -9.80
CA ASP A 37 10.59 -29.81 -10.99
C ASP A 37 10.42 -28.30 -10.82
N GLY A 38 10.34 -27.81 -9.57
CA GLY A 38 10.15 -26.40 -9.24
C GLY A 38 8.71 -25.92 -9.44
N LEU A 39 7.75 -26.79 -9.79
CA LEU A 39 6.39 -26.39 -10.20
C LEU A 39 5.39 -26.28 -9.04
N SER A 40 5.85 -26.46 -7.80
CA SER A 40 5.01 -26.27 -6.60
C SER A 40 5.85 -25.77 -5.41
N GLN A 41 5.20 -25.10 -4.47
CA GLN A 41 5.83 -24.61 -3.24
C GLN A 41 6.36 -25.73 -2.34
N SER A 42 5.85 -26.97 -2.48
CA SER A 42 6.37 -28.15 -1.76
C SER A 42 7.55 -28.83 -2.44
N ASN A 43 7.85 -28.47 -3.70
CA ASN A 43 8.87 -29.12 -4.54
C ASN A 43 9.75 -28.08 -5.24
N THR A 44 10.37 -27.21 -4.44
CA THR A 44 11.09 -26.03 -4.92
C THR A 44 12.48 -26.39 -5.42
N TRP A 45 13.00 -25.60 -6.38
CA TRP A 45 14.44 -25.53 -6.60
C TRP A 45 15.13 -24.87 -5.41
N GLN A 46 16.42 -25.12 -5.26
CA GLN A 46 17.20 -24.59 -4.15
C GLN A 46 18.02 -23.36 -4.53
N THR A 47 18.66 -23.38 -5.70
CA THR A 47 19.71 -22.42 -6.06
C THR A 47 19.31 -21.48 -7.19
N ILE A 48 19.93 -20.29 -7.22
CA ILE A 48 19.87 -19.41 -8.40
C ILE A 48 20.62 -20.05 -9.58
N SER A 49 21.69 -20.83 -9.33
CA SER A 49 22.37 -21.58 -10.38
C SER A 49 21.43 -22.50 -11.15
N LYS A 50 20.41 -23.08 -10.50
CA LYS A 50 19.37 -23.85 -11.19
C LYS A 50 18.53 -22.95 -12.10
N VAL A 51 18.08 -21.80 -11.62
CA VAL A 51 17.32 -20.80 -12.40
C VAL A 51 18.12 -20.36 -13.63
N ASN A 52 19.37 -19.96 -13.44
CA ASN A 52 20.28 -19.51 -14.51
C ASN A 52 20.53 -20.59 -15.59
N SER A 53 20.31 -21.87 -15.27
CA SER A 53 20.53 -22.99 -16.20
C SER A 53 19.32 -23.32 -17.09
N ARG A 54 18.21 -22.61 -16.90
CA ARG A 54 16.92 -22.88 -17.55
C ARG A 54 16.57 -21.79 -18.55
N GLU A 55 15.76 -22.16 -19.52
CA GLU A 55 15.07 -21.24 -20.41
C GLU A 55 13.59 -21.17 -19.99
N PHE A 56 13.03 -19.97 -19.98
CA PHE A 56 11.62 -19.70 -19.65
C PHE A 56 10.86 -19.17 -20.86
N ASN A 57 9.55 -19.41 -20.88
CA ASN A 57 8.66 -18.90 -21.92
C ASN A 57 8.09 -17.52 -21.52
N PRO A 58 7.70 -16.68 -22.48
CA PRO A 58 6.97 -15.45 -22.19
C PRO A 58 5.77 -15.68 -21.27
N GLY A 59 5.64 -14.87 -20.22
CA GLY A 59 4.61 -14.99 -19.19
C GLY A 59 4.98 -15.88 -18.00
N ASP A 60 6.07 -16.67 -18.08
CA ASP A 60 6.50 -17.51 -16.96
C ASP A 60 6.88 -16.66 -15.72
N LYS A 61 6.60 -17.20 -14.54
CA LYS A 61 6.93 -16.60 -13.24
C LYS A 61 7.95 -17.45 -12.50
N ILE A 62 8.97 -16.82 -11.90
CA ILE A 62 10.01 -17.46 -11.09
C ILE A 62 9.99 -16.78 -9.72
N LEU A 63 9.42 -17.46 -8.73
CA LEU A 63 9.12 -16.90 -7.42
C LEU A 63 10.10 -17.42 -6.38
N PHE A 64 10.77 -16.51 -5.69
CA PHE A 64 11.69 -16.78 -4.61
C PHE A 64 10.99 -16.67 -3.26
N LYS A 65 11.30 -17.59 -2.35
CA LYS A 65 10.65 -17.62 -1.04
C LYS A 65 11.03 -16.39 -0.21
N ARG A 66 10.03 -15.71 0.34
CA ARG A 66 10.22 -14.62 1.31
C ARG A 66 10.92 -15.11 2.58
N GLY A 67 11.69 -14.21 3.18
CA GLY A 67 12.51 -14.47 4.37
C GLY A 67 13.83 -15.21 4.12
N GLU A 68 14.10 -15.63 2.89
CA GLU A 68 15.31 -16.39 2.55
C GLU A 68 16.36 -15.54 1.82
N THR A 69 17.62 -16.01 1.85
CA THR A 69 18.77 -15.30 1.29
C THR A 69 19.53 -16.20 0.33
N TRP A 70 19.79 -15.69 -0.87
CA TRP A 70 20.69 -16.27 -1.85
C TRP A 70 21.92 -15.39 -2.00
N ARG A 71 23.09 -16.02 -1.86
CA ARG A 71 24.40 -15.40 -2.11
C ARG A 71 24.95 -15.93 -3.42
N GLU A 72 24.17 -15.77 -4.47
CA GLU A 72 24.45 -16.12 -5.86
C GLU A 72 24.06 -14.93 -6.75
N GLN A 73 24.49 -14.91 -8.00
CA GLN A 73 24.09 -13.88 -8.97
C GLN A 73 22.98 -14.44 -9.88
N LEU A 74 21.86 -13.74 -9.97
CA LEU A 74 20.82 -14.02 -10.95
C LEU A 74 21.25 -13.43 -12.29
N ASN A 75 21.61 -14.30 -13.24
CA ASN A 75 21.83 -13.92 -14.63
C ASN A 75 20.54 -14.24 -15.35
N VAL A 76 19.71 -13.22 -15.60
CA VAL A 76 18.38 -13.39 -16.20
C VAL A 76 18.54 -14.13 -17.53
N PRO A 77 18.14 -15.42 -17.63
CA PRO A 77 18.49 -16.25 -18.78
C PRO A 77 17.62 -15.98 -20.01
N THR A 78 16.38 -15.53 -19.81
CA THR A 78 15.40 -15.33 -20.89
C THR A 78 14.49 -14.15 -20.61
N GLY A 79 14.13 -13.43 -21.67
CA GLY A 79 13.12 -12.36 -21.68
C GLY A 79 11.75 -12.85 -22.17
N GLY A 80 10.73 -12.02 -22.00
CA GLY A 80 9.36 -12.26 -22.44
C GLY A 80 9.02 -11.61 -23.79
N THR A 81 7.75 -11.29 -23.96
CA THR A 81 7.23 -10.50 -25.09
C THR A 81 6.25 -9.44 -24.58
N GLU A 82 5.86 -8.50 -25.43
CA GLU A 82 4.83 -7.51 -25.11
C GLU A 82 3.58 -8.16 -24.46
N GLY A 83 3.17 -7.61 -23.31
CA GLY A 83 2.07 -8.12 -22.49
C GLY A 83 2.32 -9.44 -21.75
N ASN A 84 3.45 -10.11 -21.97
CA ASN A 84 3.78 -11.42 -21.37
C ASN A 84 5.23 -11.42 -20.88
N TYR A 85 5.48 -10.68 -19.81
CA TYR A 85 6.79 -10.52 -19.19
C TYR A 85 7.23 -11.83 -18.52
N VAL A 86 8.52 -12.15 -18.58
CA VAL A 86 9.09 -13.15 -17.67
C VAL A 86 9.31 -12.46 -16.33
N THR A 87 8.65 -12.96 -15.29
CA THR A 87 8.61 -12.29 -13.98
C THR A 87 9.47 -13.04 -12.98
N TYR A 88 10.46 -12.37 -12.40
CA TYR A 88 11.17 -12.81 -11.22
C TYR A 88 10.55 -12.07 -10.04
N GLY A 89 10.00 -12.82 -9.09
CA GLY A 89 9.22 -12.28 -8.00
C GLY A 89 9.40 -13.04 -6.70
N ALA A 90 8.45 -12.86 -5.79
CA ALA A 90 8.47 -13.49 -4.48
C ALA A 90 7.20 -14.30 -4.21
N TYR A 91 7.28 -15.30 -3.33
CA TYR A 91 6.11 -16.00 -2.77
C TYR A 91 6.28 -16.23 -1.25
N GLY A 92 5.17 -16.56 -0.58
CA GLY A 92 5.12 -16.74 0.87
C GLY A 92 5.02 -15.40 1.61
N SER A 93 5.33 -15.40 2.91
CA SER A 93 5.22 -14.23 3.79
C SER A 93 6.55 -13.86 4.44
N GLY A 94 6.64 -12.65 5.00
CA GLY A 94 7.85 -12.13 5.66
C GLY A 94 8.68 -11.21 4.77
N ALA A 95 9.96 -11.02 5.13
CA ALA A 95 10.87 -10.10 4.43
C ALA A 95 11.05 -10.46 2.94
N LYS A 96 11.43 -9.47 2.12
CA LYS A 96 11.71 -9.68 0.70
C LYS A 96 12.81 -10.76 0.52
N PRO A 97 12.75 -11.63 -0.51
CA PRO A 97 13.85 -12.52 -0.81
C PRO A 97 15.11 -11.70 -1.09
N ARG A 98 16.24 -12.11 -0.49
CA ARG A 98 17.48 -11.34 -0.54
C ARG A 98 18.44 -11.97 -1.54
N ILE A 99 18.85 -11.23 -2.56
CA ILE A 99 19.90 -11.64 -3.50
C ILE A 99 21.11 -10.75 -3.25
N LEU A 100 22.11 -11.29 -2.57
CA LEU A 100 23.24 -10.51 -2.06
C LEU A 100 24.52 -10.82 -2.85
N GLY A 101 25.22 -9.74 -3.26
CA GLY A 101 26.53 -9.81 -3.89
C GLY A 101 27.66 -10.20 -2.93
N SER A 102 27.40 -10.22 -1.63
CA SER A 102 28.38 -10.43 -0.58
C SER A 102 28.38 -11.84 0.00
N GLU A 103 29.45 -12.14 0.73
CA GLU A 103 29.50 -13.19 1.74
C GLU A 103 29.50 -12.56 3.13
N GLN A 104 28.76 -13.18 4.06
CA GLN A 104 28.82 -12.82 5.47
C GLN A 104 30.04 -13.48 6.09
N ILE A 105 30.91 -12.65 6.67
CA ILE A 105 32.13 -13.09 7.32
C ILE A 105 31.85 -13.34 8.80
N THR A 106 32.13 -14.55 9.26
CA THR A 106 31.87 -15.03 10.63
C THR A 106 33.08 -15.78 11.19
N GLY A 107 33.05 -16.11 12.48
CA GLY A 107 34.10 -16.93 13.10
C GLY A 107 35.38 -16.12 13.34
N TRP A 108 35.21 -14.93 13.90
CA TRP A 108 36.28 -13.98 14.15
C TRP A 108 37.22 -14.44 15.28
N GLU A 109 38.51 -14.25 15.05
CA GLU A 109 39.57 -14.49 16.03
C GLU A 109 40.32 -13.19 16.31
N VAL A 110 40.69 -12.97 17.57
CA VAL A 110 41.57 -11.85 17.93
C VAL A 110 42.91 -12.02 17.25
N HIS A 111 43.29 -11.06 16.39
CA HIS A 111 44.63 -11.00 15.82
C HIS A 111 45.59 -10.26 16.75
N SER A 112 45.24 -9.03 17.13
CA SER A 112 46.00 -8.22 18.09
C SER A 112 45.20 -7.00 18.55
N GLY A 113 45.13 -6.74 19.86
CA GLY A 113 44.35 -5.60 20.38
C GLY A 113 42.88 -5.70 19.95
N ASN A 114 42.38 -4.63 19.32
CA ASN A 114 41.02 -4.55 18.75
C ASN A 114 40.98 -4.96 17.26
N VAL A 115 42.06 -5.52 16.72
CA VAL A 115 42.09 -6.06 15.36
C VAL A 115 41.70 -7.53 15.41
N TRP A 116 40.63 -7.86 14.69
CA TRP A 116 40.08 -9.20 14.53
C TRP A 116 40.36 -9.69 13.12
N ARG A 117 40.39 -11.02 12.94
CA ARG A 117 40.48 -11.63 11.61
C ARG A 117 39.54 -12.80 11.47
N ALA A 118 39.07 -13.04 10.26
CA ALA A 118 38.28 -14.21 9.89
C ALA A 118 38.67 -14.70 8.49
N SER A 119 38.35 -15.97 8.20
CA SER A 119 38.62 -16.55 6.88
C SER A 119 37.80 -15.85 5.81
N CYS A 120 38.44 -15.45 4.71
CA CYS A 120 37.83 -14.79 3.57
C CYS A 120 38.56 -15.27 2.32
N SER A 121 38.04 -16.32 1.66
CA SER A 121 38.75 -17.09 0.63
C SER A 121 39.16 -16.30 -0.60
N SER A 122 38.47 -15.20 -0.87
CA SER A 122 38.76 -14.26 -1.95
C SER A 122 38.87 -12.84 -1.42
N TYR A 123 39.57 -12.00 -2.19
CA TYR A 123 39.63 -10.57 -1.94
C TYR A 123 38.21 -9.96 -2.05
N PRO A 124 37.74 -9.18 -1.05
CA PRO A 124 36.46 -8.47 -1.13
C PRO A 124 36.47 -7.47 -2.30
N GLY A 125 35.65 -7.73 -3.31
CA GLY A 125 35.52 -6.92 -4.52
C GLY A 125 35.17 -7.66 -5.80
N GLY A 126 35.04 -8.98 -5.76
CA GLY A 126 34.72 -9.76 -6.96
C GLY A 126 35.79 -9.68 -8.05
N GLY A 127 37.03 -9.35 -7.69
CA GLY A 127 38.16 -9.17 -8.61
C GLY A 127 38.58 -7.72 -8.89
N ASP A 128 37.83 -6.73 -8.38
CA ASP A 128 38.23 -5.32 -8.44
C ASP A 128 39.01 -4.92 -7.18
N ASP A 129 40.11 -4.17 -7.31
CA ASP A 129 41.03 -3.80 -6.21
C ASP A 129 40.41 -2.89 -5.13
N ASN A 130 39.17 -2.43 -5.28
CA ASN A 130 38.50 -1.47 -4.37
C ASN A 130 37.15 -1.99 -3.83
N GLY A 131 36.94 -3.31 -3.81
CA GLY A 131 35.71 -3.86 -3.27
C GLY A 131 35.42 -3.46 -1.83
N PRO A 132 34.17 -3.15 -1.49
CA PRO A 132 33.76 -2.74 -0.15
C PRO A 132 33.62 -3.93 0.82
N VAL A 133 33.76 -3.60 2.11
CA VAL A 133 33.19 -4.36 3.23
C VAL A 133 32.14 -3.46 3.89
N TRP A 134 31.07 -4.03 4.44
CA TRP A 134 30.07 -3.28 5.19
C TRP A 134 29.88 -3.87 6.57
N PHE A 135 29.62 -2.98 7.53
CA PHE A 135 29.29 -3.33 8.90
C PHE A 135 27.82 -3.00 9.12
N VAL A 136 26.98 -4.02 9.19
CA VAL A 136 25.54 -3.89 9.40
C VAL A 136 25.30 -3.77 10.91
N ASN A 137 25.15 -2.55 11.43
CA ASN A 137 25.15 -2.28 12.86
C ASN A 137 23.75 -2.33 13.49
N THR A 138 23.02 -3.44 13.34
CA THR A 138 21.70 -3.62 13.97
C THR A 138 21.74 -3.62 15.50
N ASN A 139 22.91 -3.86 16.09
CA ASN A 139 23.11 -3.88 17.55
C ASN A 139 23.58 -2.53 18.12
N GLY A 140 23.68 -1.49 17.27
CA GLY A 140 24.13 -0.15 17.65
C GLY A 140 23.17 0.93 17.16
N ASP A 141 23.61 1.78 16.22
CA ASP A 141 22.80 2.89 15.68
C ASP A 141 21.81 2.44 14.60
N GLY A 142 21.71 1.13 14.32
CA GLY A 142 20.81 0.57 13.31
C GLY A 142 21.25 0.82 11.87
N LYS A 143 22.40 1.47 11.65
CA LYS A 143 22.86 1.87 10.31
C LYS A 143 23.89 0.88 9.76
N THR A 144 23.84 0.66 8.46
CA THR A 144 24.93 0.00 7.74
C THR A 144 26.04 1.04 7.49
N LYS A 145 27.27 0.69 7.85
CA LYS A 145 28.42 1.57 7.68
C LYS A 145 29.27 1.12 6.50
N TRP A 146 29.56 2.07 5.62
CA TRP A 146 30.63 1.95 4.66
C TRP A 146 31.97 1.85 5.36
N SER A 147 32.79 0.89 4.96
CA SER A 147 34.11 0.68 5.54
C SER A 147 35.20 1.43 4.79
N ILE A 148 36.34 1.62 5.47
CA ILE A 148 37.55 2.19 4.89
C ILE A 148 38.56 1.07 4.69
N LYS A 149 38.98 0.86 3.43
CA LYS A 149 40.05 -0.07 3.10
C LYS A 149 41.39 0.56 3.41
N GLU A 150 42.17 -0.12 4.25
CA GLU A 150 43.51 0.31 4.58
C GLU A 150 44.59 -0.17 3.61
N SER A 151 45.67 0.58 3.52
CA SER A 151 46.81 0.25 2.65
C SER A 151 47.70 -0.87 3.20
N SER A 152 47.63 -1.11 4.51
CA SER A 152 48.36 -2.18 5.20
C SER A 152 47.66 -2.57 6.49
N LEU A 153 47.90 -3.80 6.98
CA LEU A 153 47.36 -4.27 8.25
C LEU A 153 47.72 -3.36 9.44
N GLY A 154 48.88 -2.69 9.39
CA GLY A 154 49.33 -1.81 10.46
C GLY A 154 48.54 -0.50 10.58
N ASN A 155 47.72 -0.17 9.59
CA ASN A 155 46.87 1.02 9.61
C ASN A 155 45.45 0.74 10.12
N VAL A 156 45.06 -0.53 10.32
CA VAL A 156 43.72 -0.87 10.81
C VAL A 156 43.67 -0.57 12.30
N ASP A 157 43.25 0.64 12.66
CA ASP A 157 43.35 1.18 14.01
C ASP A 157 42.09 1.93 14.52
N ALA A 158 41.04 2.07 13.70
CA ALA A 158 39.74 2.61 14.06
C ALA A 158 38.55 1.79 13.53
N GLU A 159 37.39 1.88 14.20
CA GLU A 159 36.17 1.15 13.85
C GLU A 159 35.77 1.41 12.38
N TYR A 160 35.28 0.36 11.71
CA TYR A 160 34.94 0.34 10.27
C TYR A 160 36.13 0.33 9.30
N GLU A 161 37.37 0.22 9.79
CA GLU A 161 38.54 -0.03 8.94
C GLU A 161 38.79 -1.52 8.71
N TRP A 162 39.32 -1.86 7.54
CA TRP A 162 39.65 -3.24 7.20
C TRP A 162 40.86 -3.36 6.27
N TYR A 163 41.45 -4.55 6.28
CA TYR A 163 42.51 -4.97 5.37
C TYR A 163 42.36 -6.44 5.00
N TRP A 164 42.77 -6.85 3.80
CA TRP A 164 42.76 -8.25 3.39
C TRP A 164 44.15 -8.72 2.99
N GLU A 165 44.56 -9.86 3.51
CA GLU A 165 45.83 -10.50 3.18
C GLU A 165 45.77 -12.01 3.41
N ASN A 166 46.38 -12.78 2.50
CA ASN A 166 46.60 -14.23 2.64
C ASN A 166 45.33 -15.04 2.97
N GLY A 167 44.18 -14.65 2.42
CA GLY A 167 42.90 -15.32 2.63
C GLY A 167 42.19 -14.99 3.95
N TYR A 168 42.62 -13.91 4.62
CA TYR A 168 41.98 -13.40 5.83
C TYR A 168 41.53 -11.96 5.64
N LEU A 169 40.32 -11.67 6.11
CA LEU A 169 39.83 -10.32 6.31
C LEU A 169 40.20 -9.89 7.74
N TYR A 170 40.85 -8.74 7.87
CA TYR A 170 41.18 -8.10 9.13
C TYR A 170 40.30 -6.87 9.30
N VAL A 171 39.71 -6.69 10.48
CA VAL A 171 38.87 -5.52 10.80
C VAL A 171 39.22 -4.99 12.17
N TYR A 172 39.04 -3.69 12.37
CA TYR A 172 39.02 -3.14 13.71
C TYR A 172 37.62 -3.25 14.31
N SER A 173 37.52 -3.77 15.53
CA SER A 173 36.28 -3.79 16.29
C SER A 173 36.56 -3.76 17.80
N PRO A 174 35.88 -2.90 18.59
CA PRO A 174 36.07 -2.84 20.04
C PRO A 174 35.74 -4.15 20.77
N THR A 175 34.84 -4.95 20.21
CA THR A 175 34.44 -6.28 20.69
C THR A 175 34.39 -7.26 19.53
N ASP A 176 34.08 -8.53 19.81
CA ASP A 176 33.92 -9.54 18.76
C ASP A 176 32.93 -9.05 17.68
N PRO A 177 33.33 -8.98 16.39
CA PRO A 177 32.48 -8.49 15.31
C PRO A 177 31.13 -9.21 15.19
N ASP A 178 31.06 -10.52 15.46
CA ASP A 178 29.79 -11.28 15.40
C ASP A 178 28.81 -10.86 16.51
N SER A 179 29.31 -10.25 17.59
CA SER A 179 28.50 -9.69 18.67
C SER A 179 28.28 -8.18 18.54
N ARG A 180 29.25 -7.46 17.97
CA ARG A 180 29.23 -6.00 17.82
C ARG A 180 28.26 -5.56 16.74
N TYR A 181 28.17 -6.31 15.65
CA TYR A 181 27.39 -6.00 14.46
C TYR A 181 26.36 -7.11 14.21
N GLY A 182 25.31 -6.82 13.45
CA GLY A 182 24.39 -7.84 12.95
C GLY A 182 25.05 -8.72 11.89
N SER A 183 25.86 -8.12 11.03
CA SER A 183 26.74 -8.84 10.11
C SER A 183 27.91 -7.98 9.63
N VAL A 184 28.99 -8.65 9.22
CA VAL A 184 30.06 -8.06 8.41
C VAL A 184 29.97 -8.66 7.01
N GLU A 185 29.65 -7.84 6.02
CA GLU A 185 29.38 -8.26 4.64
C GLU A 185 30.58 -7.89 3.75
N ALA A 186 31.22 -8.87 3.13
CA ALA A 186 32.32 -8.64 2.19
C ALA A 186 31.81 -8.88 0.75
N ALA A 187 31.90 -7.87 -0.12
CA ALA A 187 31.45 -8.00 -1.50
C ALA A 187 32.25 -9.09 -2.23
N MET A 188 31.57 -10.08 -2.82
CA MET A 188 32.22 -11.13 -3.62
C MET A 188 31.86 -11.06 -5.10
N ARG A 189 30.88 -10.24 -5.46
CA ARG A 189 30.31 -10.16 -6.81
C ARG A 189 30.08 -8.73 -7.23
N PHE A 190 30.15 -8.51 -8.54
CA PHE A 190 29.83 -7.23 -9.16
C PHE A 190 28.34 -6.90 -9.09
N HIS A 191 27.46 -7.91 -9.21
CA HIS A 191 26.02 -7.71 -9.32
C HIS A 191 25.25 -8.75 -8.52
N SER A 192 24.04 -8.39 -8.10
CA SER A 192 23.05 -9.33 -7.57
C SER A 192 22.20 -9.87 -8.70
N ILE A 193 21.68 -8.98 -9.55
CA ILE A 193 20.84 -9.31 -10.70
C ILE A 193 21.46 -8.67 -11.95
N ARG A 194 21.60 -9.45 -13.01
CA ARG A 194 22.19 -8.99 -14.27
C ARG A 194 21.47 -9.56 -15.48
N SER A 195 21.33 -8.72 -16.51
CA SER A 195 20.86 -9.07 -17.85
C SER A 195 21.99 -9.46 -18.82
N ASP A 196 21.66 -10.29 -19.81
CA ASP A 196 22.44 -10.55 -21.02
C ASP A 196 21.80 -9.87 -22.27
N TRP A 197 22.55 -9.75 -23.38
CA TRP A 197 22.29 -8.92 -24.59
C TRP A 197 20.92 -9.03 -25.33
N ASN A 198 19.97 -9.84 -24.89
CA ASN A 198 18.72 -10.07 -25.62
C ASN A 198 17.54 -10.45 -24.71
N THR A 199 17.53 -9.93 -23.47
CA THR A 199 16.48 -10.24 -22.49
C THR A 199 15.55 -9.05 -22.35
N HIS A 200 14.53 -8.93 -23.20
CA HIS A 200 13.52 -7.86 -23.13
C HIS A 200 12.28 -8.33 -22.34
N TYR A 201 11.39 -7.43 -21.94
CA TYR A 201 10.13 -7.79 -21.27
C TYR A 201 10.36 -8.67 -20.03
N VAL A 202 11.13 -8.15 -19.08
CA VAL A 202 11.45 -8.79 -17.81
C VAL A 202 10.90 -7.96 -16.68
N ALA A 203 10.28 -8.61 -15.69
CA ALA A 203 9.87 -7.96 -14.46
C ALA A 203 10.72 -8.48 -13.29
N ILE A 204 11.32 -7.57 -12.53
CA ILE A 204 12.04 -7.84 -11.27
C ILE A 204 11.22 -7.20 -10.16
N GLU A 205 10.61 -8.04 -9.33
CA GLU A 205 9.59 -7.60 -8.37
C GLU A 205 9.90 -8.10 -6.96
N ASN A 206 9.66 -7.26 -5.95
CA ASN A 206 9.64 -7.69 -4.54
C ASN A 206 10.97 -8.25 -3.98
N PHE A 207 12.14 -7.86 -4.50
CA PHE A 207 13.45 -8.30 -4.01
C PHE A 207 14.15 -7.31 -3.08
N GLU A 208 15.05 -7.81 -2.24
CA GLU A 208 16.20 -7.05 -1.74
C GLU A 208 17.43 -7.41 -2.58
N ALA A 209 18.09 -6.43 -3.18
CA ALA A 209 19.34 -6.60 -3.93
C ALA A 209 20.40 -5.64 -3.38
N ALA A 210 21.49 -6.19 -2.86
CA ALA A 210 22.46 -5.39 -2.12
C ALA A 210 23.86 -5.99 -2.01
N PHE A 211 24.77 -5.19 -1.47
CA PHE A 211 26.13 -5.55 -1.07
C PHE A 211 26.99 -6.06 -2.23
N THR A 212 26.98 -5.30 -3.32
CA THR A 212 27.72 -5.58 -4.55
C THR A 212 28.90 -4.66 -4.72
N SER A 213 29.99 -5.14 -5.33
CA SER A 213 31.14 -4.26 -5.63
C SER A 213 30.95 -3.38 -6.87
N ARG A 214 29.88 -3.60 -7.64
CA ARG A 214 29.38 -2.72 -8.69
C ARG A 214 27.85 -2.60 -8.60
N GLN A 215 27.13 -2.57 -9.72
CA GLN A 215 25.69 -2.35 -9.73
C GLN A 215 24.89 -3.51 -9.14
N SER A 216 23.94 -3.25 -8.24
CA SER A 216 23.09 -4.31 -7.70
C SER A 216 22.20 -4.95 -8.77
N ILE A 217 21.53 -4.12 -9.57
CA ILE A 217 20.76 -4.52 -10.75
C ILE A 217 21.39 -3.86 -11.97
N ASN A 218 21.76 -4.65 -12.98
CA ASN A 218 22.48 -4.14 -14.14
C ASN A 218 21.98 -4.74 -15.46
N ASP A 219 21.64 -3.86 -16.39
CA ASP A 219 21.59 -4.17 -17.82
C ASP A 219 22.70 -3.41 -18.56
N PRO A 220 23.76 -4.09 -19.00
CA PRO A 220 24.82 -3.48 -19.79
C PRO A 220 24.59 -3.55 -21.30
N TYR A 221 23.44 -4.03 -21.80
CA TYR A 221 23.32 -4.47 -23.19
C TYR A 221 22.02 -4.07 -23.92
N ASN A 222 21.45 -2.91 -23.58
CA ASN A 222 20.30 -2.33 -24.29
C ASN A 222 19.06 -3.24 -24.25
N ALA A 223 18.79 -3.83 -23.08
CA ALA A 223 17.56 -4.56 -22.83
C ALA A 223 16.40 -3.58 -22.67
N ASP A 224 15.26 -3.91 -23.29
CA ASP A 224 14.12 -2.99 -23.39
C ASP A 224 12.92 -3.55 -22.63
N TYR A 225 12.05 -2.64 -22.19
CA TYR A 225 10.80 -2.93 -21.53
C TYR A 225 11.01 -3.79 -20.28
N TRP A 226 11.87 -3.33 -19.37
CA TRP A 226 12.00 -3.95 -18.04
C TRP A 226 11.12 -3.24 -17.03
N ILE A 227 10.56 -4.01 -16.11
CA ILE A 227 9.87 -3.50 -14.94
C ILE A 227 10.73 -3.80 -13.72
N VAL A 228 11.01 -2.77 -12.91
CA VAL A 228 11.61 -2.93 -11.58
C VAL A 228 10.61 -2.35 -10.59
N ASP A 229 9.90 -3.23 -9.88
CA ASP A 229 8.80 -2.84 -9.00
C ASP A 229 9.03 -3.32 -7.58
N SER A 230 8.75 -2.45 -6.61
CA SER A 230 8.64 -2.83 -5.21
C SER A 230 9.92 -3.51 -4.70
N CYS A 231 11.09 -3.10 -5.19
CA CYS A 231 12.39 -3.63 -4.78
C CYS A 231 13.06 -2.72 -3.74
N TYR A 232 13.92 -3.32 -2.92
CA TYR A 232 14.80 -2.63 -1.98
C TYR A 232 16.25 -2.81 -2.44
N VAL A 233 16.88 -1.75 -2.94
CA VAL A 233 18.20 -1.86 -3.59
C VAL A 233 19.21 -0.93 -2.93
N HIS A 234 20.28 -1.47 -2.35
CA HIS A 234 21.16 -0.65 -1.55
C HIS A 234 22.61 -1.11 -1.43
N HIS A 235 23.48 -0.19 -1.03
CA HIS A 235 24.89 -0.47 -0.72
C HIS A 235 25.61 -1.13 -1.90
N SER A 236 25.69 -0.38 -3.01
CA SER A 236 26.30 -0.83 -4.26
C SER A 236 27.56 -0.02 -4.61
N GLY A 237 28.63 -0.72 -5.00
CA GLY A 237 29.90 -0.11 -5.39
C GLY A 237 30.84 0.11 -4.20
N CYS A 238 31.75 1.08 -4.28
CA CYS A 238 32.85 1.24 -3.30
C CYS A 238 32.85 2.58 -2.57
N HIS A 239 33.31 2.57 -1.31
CA HIS A 239 33.40 3.78 -0.48
C HIS A 239 34.58 4.67 -0.91
N GLY A 240 34.34 5.97 -1.14
CA GLY A 240 35.40 6.95 -1.41
C GLY A 240 36.16 6.80 -2.74
N CYS A 241 35.71 5.92 -3.63
CA CYS A 241 36.27 5.79 -4.97
C CYS A 241 36.07 7.08 -5.80
N PRO A 242 37.01 7.45 -6.69
CA PRO A 242 36.75 8.50 -7.67
C PRO A 242 35.53 8.13 -8.53
N THR A 243 34.80 9.12 -9.03
CA THR A 243 33.50 8.97 -9.72
C THR A 243 33.51 8.02 -10.93
N ASN A 244 34.69 7.73 -11.51
CA ASN A 244 34.86 6.77 -12.59
C ASN A 244 34.91 5.29 -12.13
N TRP A 245 35.00 5.04 -10.83
CA TRP A 245 35.01 3.71 -10.19
C TRP A 245 33.85 3.52 -9.21
N ALA A 246 33.10 4.59 -8.91
CA ALA A 246 31.85 4.50 -8.17
C ALA A 246 30.75 3.86 -9.05
N SER A 247 29.75 3.25 -8.42
CA SER A 247 28.75 2.40 -9.08
C SER A 247 27.34 2.68 -8.57
N ASP A 248 26.36 2.08 -9.23
CA ASP A 248 24.95 2.48 -9.16
C ASP A 248 24.12 1.41 -8.44
N ASN A 249 22.96 1.71 -7.85
CA ASN A 249 22.09 0.62 -7.40
C ASN A 249 21.44 -0.08 -8.60
N LEU A 250 20.93 0.71 -9.55
CA LEU A 250 20.36 0.25 -10.82
C LEU A 250 21.01 0.98 -12.00
N LYS A 251 21.37 0.24 -13.05
CA LYS A 251 21.83 0.81 -14.32
C LYS A 251 21.23 0.06 -15.51
N TRP A 252 20.84 0.81 -16.54
CA TRP A 252 20.39 0.28 -17.83
C TRP A 252 20.84 1.13 -19.02
N GLU A 253 20.77 0.55 -20.21
CA GLU A 253 21.08 1.23 -21.48
C GLU A 253 19.94 1.21 -22.51
N GLY A 254 18.92 0.36 -22.34
CA GLY A 254 17.81 0.20 -23.28
C GLY A 254 16.63 1.15 -23.04
N GLU A 255 15.48 0.87 -23.64
CA GLU A 255 14.30 1.74 -23.64
C GLU A 255 13.06 1.16 -22.95
N GLY A 256 12.07 2.00 -22.68
CA GLY A 256 10.77 1.60 -22.15
C GLY A 256 10.82 1.00 -20.74
N TRP A 257 11.83 1.33 -19.94
CA TRP A 257 11.93 0.86 -18.57
C TRP A 257 10.88 1.50 -17.67
N TRP A 258 10.25 0.70 -16.82
CA TRP A 258 9.32 1.17 -15.81
C TRP A 258 9.85 0.84 -14.41
N ILE A 259 10.33 1.88 -13.73
CA ILE A 259 10.96 1.78 -12.41
C ILE A 259 10.01 2.41 -11.40
N LYS A 260 9.37 1.59 -10.55
CA LYS A 260 8.34 2.07 -9.63
C LYS A 260 8.33 1.45 -8.24
N ASN A 261 7.83 2.20 -7.26
CA ASN A 261 7.63 1.75 -5.87
C ASN A 261 8.90 1.20 -5.20
N ASN A 262 10.08 1.59 -5.69
CA ASN A 262 11.34 1.09 -5.15
C ASN A 262 11.86 2.00 -4.06
N VAL A 263 12.60 1.42 -3.12
CA VAL A 263 13.45 2.17 -2.21
C VAL A 263 14.89 1.86 -2.58
N MET A 264 15.63 2.87 -3.04
CA MET A 264 17.03 2.70 -3.43
C MET A 264 17.93 3.73 -2.76
N HIS A 265 18.94 3.26 -2.03
CA HIS A 265 19.80 4.14 -1.27
C HIS A 265 21.24 3.65 -1.14
N ASP A 266 22.13 4.51 -0.66
CA ASP A 266 23.55 4.16 -0.49
C ASP A 266 24.15 3.59 -1.79
N GLY A 267 23.93 4.29 -2.90
CA GLY A 267 24.65 4.04 -4.13
C GLY A 267 25.96 4.83 -4.10
N SER A 268 27.11 4.17 -4.30
CA SER A 268 28.41 4.87 -4.25
C SER A 268 28.56 5.99 -5.29
N ALA A 269 27.92 5.86 -6.46
CA ALA A 269 27.73 6.92 -7.45
C ALA A 269 26.25 7.31 -7.53
N HIS A 270 25.40 6.42 -8.03
CA HIS A 270 24.00 6.74 -8.28
C HIS A 270 23.06 5.78 -7.57
N ASN A 271 21.84 6.21 -7.24
CA ASN A 271 20.81 5.21 -6.97
C ASN A 271 20.40 4.60 -8.30
N ILE A 272 20.02 5.41 -9.28
CA ILE A 272 19.71 4.92 -10.62
C ILE A 272 20.42 5.71 -11.72
N GLN A 273 20.84 5.01 -12.78
CA GLN A 273 21.43 5.63 -13.95
C GLN A 273 20.90 5.00 -15.26
N HIS A 274 20.30 5.83 -16.10
CA HIS A 274 20.16 5.52 -17.53
C HIS A 274 21.42 6.02 -18.24
N PHE A 275 22.21 5.12 -18.80
CA PHE A 275 23.42 5.47 -19.54
C PHE A 275 23.39 4.83 -20.92
N THR A 276 23.00 5.57 -21.94
CA THR A 276 22.84 5.00 -23.28
C THR A 276 23.54 5.80 -24.37
N GLY A 277 24.08 5.07 -25.35
CA GLY A 277 24.51 5.63 -26.62
C GLY A 277 23.55 5.38 -27.79
N GLY A 278 22.43 4.68 -27.53
CA GLY A 278 21.40 4.35 -28.52
C GLY A 278 20.27 5.37 -28.59
N ALA A 279 19.40 5.19 -29.57
CA ALA A 279 18.07 5.82 -29.59
C ALA A 279 17.19 5.04 -28.63
N THR A 280 16.76 5.68 -27.56
CA THR A 280 15.85 5.07 -26.59
C THR A 280 14.76 6.07 -26.21
N ALA A 281 13.58 5.55 -25.91
CA ALA A 281 12.46 6.39 -25.52
C ALA A 281 11.58 5.76 -24.44
N GLY A 282 10.87 6.62 -23.71
CA GLY A 282 9.69 6.19 -22.94
C GLY A 282 9.97 5.51 -21.62
N ASP A 283 11.09 5.79 -20.95
CA ASP A 283 11.27 5.33 -19.57
C ASP A 283 10.37 6.12 -18.62
N ILE A 284 9.81 5.41 -17.65
CA ILE A 284 8.96 5.96 -16.59
C ILE A 284 9.58 5.61 -15.25
N ILE A 285 9.92 6.64 -14.48
CA ILE A 285 10.50 6.52 -13.14
C ILE A 285 9.53 7.20 -12.16
N GLU A 286 8.82 6.41 -11.37
CA GLU A 286 7.76 6.94 -10.51
C GLU A 286 7.59 6.29 -9.14
N HIS A 287 7.07 7.02 -8.16
CA HIS A 287 6.79 6.50 -6.81
C HIS A 287 8.00 5.82 -6.14
N ASN A 288 9.22 6.22 -6.49
CA ASN A 288 10.42 5.69 -5.86
C ASN A 288 10.88 6.62 -4.74
N THR A 289 11.52 6.01 -3.73
CA THR A 289 12.26 6.72 -2.69
C THR A 289 13.76 6.56 -2.91
N PHE A 290 14.45 7.66 -3.12
CA PHE A 290 15.90 7.70 -3.34
C PHE A 290 16.60 8.49 -2.25
N TYR A 291 17.64 7.92 -1.65
CA TYR A 291 18.45 8.68 -0.70
C TYR A 291 19.91 8.25 -0.62
N ASN A 292 20.75 9.14 -0.12
CA ASN A 292 22.16 8.86 0.16
C ASN A 292 22.97 8.33 -1.04
N ALA A 293 22.76 8.88 -2.24
CA ALA A 293 23.64 8.63 -3.37
C ALA A 293 24.95 9.43 -3.25
N GLY A 294 26.05 8.91 -3.79
CA GLY A 294 27.31 9.65 -3.85
C GLY A 294 27.21 10.86 -4.78
N HIS A 295 26.99 10.63 -6.06
CA HIS A 295 27.01 11.62 -7.14
C HIS A 295 25.62 12.12 -7.57
N ALA A 296 24.67 11.24 -7.91
CA ALA A 296 23.29 11.68 -8.14
C ALA A 296 22.27 10.60 -7.80
N SER A 297 21.11 10.95 -7.25
CA SER A 297 20.09 9.95 -6.95
C SER A 297 19.52 9.37 -8.24
N LEU A 298 19.21 10.22 -9.21
CA LEU A 298 18.72 9.87 -10.53
C LEU A 298 19.58 10.55 -11.61
N ASP A 299 20.28 9.78 -12.46
CA ASP A 299 21.08 10.31 -13.57
C ASP A 299 20.58 9.75 -14.92
N VAL A 300 19.99 10.60 -15.75
CA VAL A 300 19.65 10.29 -17.14
C VAL A 300 20.70 10.91 -18.05
N LYS A 301 21.53 10.04 -18.64
CA LYS A 301 22.68 10.45 -19.46
C LYS A 301 22.68 9.80 -20.85
N HIS A 302 22.71 10.64 -21.88
CA HIS A 302 22.93 10.20 -23.25
C HIS A 302 24.37 10.49 -23.74
N VAL A 303 25.05 9.49 -24.34
CA VAL A 303 26.50 9.54 -24.65
C VAL A 303 26.91 9.07 -26.06
N GLY A 304 25.99 8.85 -27.00
CA GLY A 304 26.29 8.11 -28.24
C GLY A 304 25.96 8.79 -29.58
N PRO A 305 26.61 8.35 -30.68
CA PRO A 305 26.59 9.00 -32.00
C PRO A 305 25.30 8.80 -32.81
N THR A 306 24.39 7.95 -32.35
CA THR A 306 23.20 7.54 -33.08
C THR A 306 21.96 7.95 -32.31
N GLU A 307 21.30 9.00 -32.82
CA GLU A 307 19.92 9.39 -32.50
C GLU A 307 19.71 10.07 -31.12
N THR A 308 18.46 10.21 -30.69
CA THR A 308 18.00 11.07 -29.58
C THR A 308 17.48 10.19 -28.45
N LEU A 309 17.81 10.52 -27.19
CA LEU A 309 17.12 9.98 -26.02
C LEU A 309 15.87 10.83 -25.77
N GLU A 310 14.67 10.26 -25.78
CA GLU A 310 13.45 11.07 -25.73
C GLU A 310 12.34 10.54 -24.80
N ASN A 311 11.39 11.41 -24.48
CA ASN A 311 10.13 11.07 -23.80
C ASN A 311 10.35 10.38 -22.43
N GLN A 312 11.36 10.83 -21.70
CA GLN A 312 11.66 10.34 -20.35
C GLN A 312 10.69 10.99 -19.35
N ILE A 313 10.10 10.19 -18.46
CA ILE A 313 9.14 10.66 -17.44
C ILE A 313 9.69 10.35 -16.06
N MET A 314 9.85 11.38 -15.23
CA MET A 314 10.29 11.28 -13.83
C MET A 314 9.25 11.97 -12.96
N ARG A 315 8.43 11.19 -12.23
CA ARG A 315 7.30 11.74 -11.48
C ARG A 315 7.06 11.12 -10.13
N TYR A 316 6.51 11.87 -9.18
CA TYR A 316 6.08 11.32 -7.89
C TYR A 316 7.19 10.58 -7.12
N ASN A 317 8.46 10.95 -7.31
CA ASN A 317 9.56 10.39 -6.56
C ASN A 317 9.87 11.25 -5.32
N LEU A 318 10.20 10.61 -4.21
CA LEU A 318 10.76 11.24 -3.02
C LEU A 318 12.28 11.10 -3.04
N ILE A 319 13.00 12.21 -3.02
CA ILE A 319 14.46 12.24 -3.08
C ILE A 319 15.01 13.08 -1.94
N TYR A 320 15.85 12.49 -1.10
CA TYR A 320 16.45 13.22 0.02
C TYR A 320 17.86 12.74 0.36
N MET A 321 18.55 13.49 1.23
CA MET A 321 19.79 13.05 1.86
C MET A 321 19.65 13.10 3.37
N ASP A 322 20.10 12.05 4.04
CA ASP A 322 20.13 12.03 5.50
C ASP A 322 21.09 13.10 6.01
N SER A 323 20.67 13.89 7.00
CA SER A 323 21.49 14.95 7.62
C SER A 323 22.86 14.48 8.16
N GLU A 324 22.99 13.20 8.47
CA GLU A 324 24.22 12.56 8.96
C GLU A 324 25.08 11.96 7.84
N TYR A 325 24.60 11.93 6.60
CA TYR A 325 25.32 11.40 5.45
C TYR A 325 26.42 12.38 5.03
N ALA A 326 27.58 12.21 5.65
CA ALA A 326 28.78 13.00 5.37
C ALA A 326 29.68 12.24 4.39
N TRP A 327 29.41 12.32 3.09
CA TRP A 327 30.35 11.83 2.09
C TRP A 327 31.38 12.91 1.73
N PRO A 328 32.69 12.67 1.95
CA PRO A 328 33.72 13.72 1.87
C PRO A 328 34.07 14.18 0.44
N THR A 329 33.57 13.52 -0.61
CA THR A 329 34.12 13.67 -1.98
C THR A 329 33.11 14.01 -3.07
N VAL A 330 31.83 14.20 -2.78
CA VAL A 330 30.84 14.22 -3.86
C VAL A 330 29.80 15.33 -3.78
N SER A 331 29.46 15.78 -4.98
CA SER A 331 28.64 16.92 -5.28
C SER A 331 27.26 16.38 -5.68
N ASN A 332 26.51 15.92 -4.68
CA ASN A 332 25.28 15.16 -4.91
C ASN A 332 24.18 16.01 -5.57
N THR A 333 23.63 15.47 -6.65
CA THR A 333 22.48 16.01 -7.37
C THR A 333 21.28 15.09 -7.20
N ALA A 334 20.09 15.61 -6.89
CA ALA A 334 18.91 14.73 -6.77
C ALA A 334 18.53 14.15 -8.14
N ILE A 335 18.28 15.00 -9.14
CA ILE A 335 17.98 14.59 -10.52
C ILE A 335 18.95 15.27 -11.49
N SER A 336 19.62 14.50 -12.34
CA SER A 336 20.55 14.95 -13.36
C SER A 336 20.07 14.50 -14.75
N CYS A 337 19.92 15.46 -15.66
CA CYS A 337 19.52 15.22 -17.05
C CYS A 337 20.53 15.90 -17.98
N ARG A 338 21.21 15.11 -18.82
CA ARG A 338 22.27 15.62 -19.68
C ARG A 338 22.52 14.76 -20.92
N ALA A 339 23.13 15.36 -21.94
CA ALA A 339 23.69 14.65 -23.06
C ALA A 339 25.11 15.14 -23.40
N ASP A 340 25.97 14.22 -23.85
CA ASP A 340 27.33 14.58 -24.30
C ASP A 340 27.27 15.46 -25.57
N MET A 341 28.37 16.16 -25.85
CA MET A 341 28.43 17.16 -26.93
C MET A 341 28.05 16.59 -28.30
N GLY A 342 27.01 17.18 -28.90
CA GLY A 342 26.50 16.79 -30.22
C GLY A 342 25.27 15.88 -30.15
N TYR A 343 24.81 15.51 -28.94
CA TYR A 343 23.67 14.64 -28.71
C TYR A 343 22.56 15.35 -27.93
N TYR A 344 21.38 14.72 -27.86
CA TYR A 344 20.18 15.35 -27.32
C TYR A 344 19.38 14.43 -26.41
N LEU A 345 18.89 15.02 -25.31
CA LEU A 345 17.82 14.50 -24.47
C LEU A 345 16.58 15.36 -24.71
N LYS A 346 15.49 14.77 -25.20
CA LYS A 346 14.30 15.51 -25.65
C LYS A 346 13.03 15.14 -24.93
N ASN A 347 12.09 16.09 -24.90
CA ASN A 347 10.72 15.92 -24.40
C ASN A 347 10.67 15.24 -23.02
N THR A 348 11.56 15.66 -22.12
CA THR A 348 11.67 15.09 -20.77
C THR A 348 10.65 15.75 -19.85
N GLN A 349 9.87 14.96 -19.13
CA GLN A 349 8.87 15.44 -18.17
C GLN A 349 9.32 15.11 -16.75
N ILE A 350 9.39 16.14 -15.91
CA ILE A 350 9.82 16.03 -14.51
C ILE A 350 8.76 16.72 -13.65
N TYR A 351 7.88 15.95 -13.02
CA TYR A 351 6.77 16.56 -12.30
C TYR A 351 6.30 15.83 -11.05
N GLY A 352 5.69 16.56 -10.12
CA GLY A 352 5.16 15.96 -8.90
C GLY A 352 6.24 15.34 -8.02
N ASN A 353 7.54 15.64 -8.19
CA ASN A 353 8.59 15.08 -7.33
C ASN A 353 8.76 15.92 -6.07
N ILE A 354 9.19 15.26 -4.98
CA ILE A 354 9.55 15.91 -3.72
C ILE A 354 11.06 15.75 -3.52
N ILE A 355 11.79 16.85 -3.50
CA ILE A 355 13.25 16.90 -3.43
C ILE A 355 13.65 17.70 -2.20
N VAL A 356 14.29 17.04 -1.24
CA VAL A 356 14.59 17.59 0.08
C VAL A 356 16.07 17.49 0.38
N ASP A 357 16.63 18.52 1.01
CA ASP A 357 17.99 18.51 1.54
C ASP A 357 19.06 18.06 0.53
N PHE A 358 18.94 18.52 -0.72
CA PHE A 358 19.94 18.27 -1.76
C PHE A 358 21.28 18.91 -1.38
N TRP A 359 22.39 18.31 -1.84
CA TRP A 359 23.74 18.79 -1.51
C TRP A 359 24.22 19.89 -2.46
N GLN A 360 24.12 19.65 -3.77
CA GLN A 360 24.55 20.58 -4.81
C GLN A 360 23.35 21.08 -5.61
N TRP A 361 22.62 20.20 -6.30
CA TRP A 361 21.47 20.60 -7.10
C TRP A 361 20.27 19.70 -6.83
N GLY A 362 19.08 20.29 -6.72
CA GLY A 362 17.84 19.52 -6.66
C GLY A 362 17.56 18.86 -8.01
N LEU A 363 17.53 19.68 -9.07
CA LEU A 363 17.43 19.26 -10.46
C LEU A 363 18.50 19.98 -11.29
N LEU A 364 19.28 19.21 -12.04
CA LEU A 364 20.26 19.69 -13.00
C LEU A 364 19.79 19.37 -14.42
N LEU A 365 19.60 20.41 -15.22
CA LEU A 365 19.42 20.34 -16.67
C LEU A 365 20.70 20.86 -17.34
N GLU A 366 21.48 19.95 -17.92
CA GLU A 366 22.79 20.25 -18.50
C GLU A 366 22.76 20.30 -20.03
N ALA A 367 23.94 20.43 -20.65
CA ALA A 367 24.11 20.47 -22.09
C ALA A 367 23.35 19.35 -22.82
N GLY A 368 22.75 19.71 -23.96
CA GLY A 368 22.03 18.78 -24.83
C GLY A 368 20.57 18.49 -24.46
N VAL A 369 20.05 19.06 -23.37
CA VAL A 369 18.60 19.02 -23.08
C VAL A 369 17.84 19.92 -24.07
N ASP A 370 16.85 19.38 -24.77
CA ASP A 370 16.03 20.08 -25.77
C ASP A 370 14.56 19.69 -25.61
N GLY A 371 13.81 20.47 -24.82
CA GLY A 371 12.45 20.15 -24.41
C GLY A 371 12.42 19.49 -23.04
N ALA A 372 12.30 20.29 -21.98
CA ALA A 372 12.16 19.79 -20.62
C ALA A 372 11.03 20.53 -19.88
N ASP A 373 10.10 19.74 -19.37
CA ASP A 373 8.86 20.17 -18.76
C ASP A 373 8.94 19.91 -17.25
N VAL A 374 9.11 20.98 -16.46
CA VAL A 374 9.33 20.91 -15.01
C VAL A 374 8.11 21.48 -14.30
N TYR A 375 7.25 20.61 -13.79
CA TYR A 375 5.95 21.01 -13.23
C TYR A 375 5.66 20.47 -11.84
N ASN A 376 4.97 21.23 -11.00
CA ASN A 376 4.35 20.67 -9.78
C ASN A 376 5.35 19.94 -8.86
N ASN A 377 6.63 20.29 -8.87
CA ASN A 377 7.62 19.70 -7.96
C ASN A 377 7.74 20.54 -6.68
N VAL A 378 8.15 19.90 -5.59
CA VAL A 378 8.55 20.57 -4.34
C VAL A 378 10.04 20.44 -4.14
N PHE A 379 10.74 21.57 -4.08
CA PHE A 379 12.13 21.65 -3.67
C PHE A 379 12.20 22.31 -2.29
N TYR A 380 12.70 21.58 -1.31
CA TYR A 380 12.74 22.06 0.07
C TYR A 380 14.11 21.91 0.73
N GLY A 381 14.66 23.03 1.17
CA GLY A 381 15.86 23.05 2.00
C GLY A 381 17.13 22.60 1.26
N ARG A 382 18.15 22.29 2.05
CA ARG A 382 19.51 21.97 1.61
C ARG A 382 20.18 21.13 2.68
N HIS A 383 21.06 20.21 2.25
CA HIS A 383 21.87 19.45 3.19
C HIS A 383 22.72 20.34 4.12
N PRO A 384 22.61 20.19 5.46
CA PRO A 384 23.31 21.04 6.43
C PRO A 384 24.84 21.03 6.28
N LEU A 385 25.40 19.89 5.89
CA LEU A 385 26.86 19.71 5.73
C LEU A 385 27.38 20.09 4.35
N ALA A 386 26.55 20.54 3.41
CA ALA A 386 27.06 20.89 2.09
C ALA A 386 28.10 22.03 2.20
N THR A 387 29.29 21.89 1.62
CA THR A 387 30.42 22.85 1.81
C THR A 387 30.94 23.49 0.53
N ASN A 388 30.30 23.27 -0.62
CA ASN A 388 30.90 23.63 -1.91
C ASN A 388 30.91 25.16 -2.16
N PRO A 389 32.08 25.79 -2.43
CA PRO A 389 32.22 27.25 -2.65
C PRO A 389 32.11 27.70 -4.12
N GLY A 390 31.62 26.85 -5.04
CA GLY A 390 31.51 27.11 -6.48
C GLY A 390 30.19 27.79 -6.91
N ALA A 391 29.58 27.34 -8.03
CA ALA A 391 28.17 27.64 -8.33
C ALA A 391 27.37 27.32 -7.06
N GLY A 392 26.74 28.33 -6.44
CA GLY A 392 25.99 28.08 -5.21
C GLY A 392 24.92 27.01 -5.46
N PRO A 393 24.71 26.07 -4.52
CA PRO A 393 23.64 25.09 -4.61
C PRO A 393 22.32 25.69 -5.10
N SER A 394 21.63 24.96 -5.98
CA SER A 394 20.38 25.44 -6.59
C SER A 394 19.30 24.38 -6.55
N SER A 395 18.06 24.78 -6.27
CA SER A 395 16.94 23.83 -6.34
C SER A 395 16.75 23.33 -7.77
N LEU A 396 16.81 24.23 -8.76
CA LEU A 396 16.88 23.93 -10.18
C LEU A 396 18.11 24.63 -10.78
N PHE A 397 18.93 23.92 -11.55
CA PHE A 397 20.11 24.46 -12.20
C PHE A 397 20.12 24.16 -13.70
N LEU A 398 20.30 25.21 -14.50
CA LEU A 398 20.37 25.19 -15.95
C LEU A 398 21.77 25.63 -16.39
N THR A 399 22.51 24.77 -17.08
CA THR A 399 23.83 25.15 -17.57
C THR A 399 24.22 24.46 -18.87
N GLY A 400 24.97 25.18 -19.72
CA GLY A 400 25.54 24.63 -20.94
C GLY A 400 27.07 24.50 -20.92
N TRP A 401 27.77 24.95 -19.88
CA TRP A 401 29.25 24.97 -19.79
C TRP A 401 29.99 25.45 -21.08
N ASN A 402 29.41 26.37 -21.85
CA ASN A 402 29.83 26.89 -23.18
C ASN A 402 29.53 26.01 -24.43
N LEU A 403 28.83 24.90 -24.28
CA LEU A 403 28.60 23.90 -25.34
C LEU A 403 27.15 23.37 -25.30
N ASN A 404 26.35 23.66 -26.34
CA ASN A 404 24.96 23.20 -26.53
C ASN A 404 24.07 23.33 -25.27
N PRO A 405 23.73 24.56 -24.84
CA PRO A 405 22.94 24.77 -23.62
C PRO A 405 21.54 24.14 -23.72
N PRO A 406 20.91 23.85 -22.57
CA PRO A 406 19.49 23.55 -22.50
C PRO A 406 18.65 24.53 -23.32
N ARG A 407 17.58 24.05 -23.93
CA ARG A 407 16.62 24.87 -24.66
C ARG A 407 15.21 24.31 -24.53
N ASN A 408 14.21 25.14 -24.81
CA ASN A 408 12.79 24.76 -24.76
C ASN A 408 12.41 24.22 -23.36
N VAL A 409 12.92 24.86 -22.30
CA VAL A 409 12.62 24.48 -20.93
C VAL A 409 11.39 25.24 -20.43
N ILE A 410 10.42 24.52 -19.89
CA ILE A 410 9.18 25.07 -19.31
C ILE A 410 9.18 24.79 -17.81
N ILE A 411 8.97 25.81 -16.98
CA ILE A 411 9.03 25.74 -15.51
C ILE A 411 7.75 26.34 -14.92
N LYS A 412 6.83 25.50 -14.43
CA LYS A 412 5.55 25.97 -13.88
C LYS A 412 5.11 25.24 -12.63
N ASN A 413 4.29 25.88 -11.79
CA ASN A 413 3.66 25.25 -10.63
C ASN A 413 4.65 24.60 -9.64
N ASN A 414 5.93 24.94 -9.63
CA ASN A 414 6.89 24.36 -8.68
C ASN A 414 6.95 25.19 -7.39
N ILE A 415 7.21 24.55 -6.25
CA ILE A 415 7.57 25.24 -5.00
C ILE A 415 9.08 25.17 -4.80
N PHE A 416 9.70 26.34 -4.63
CA PHE A 416 11.10 26.52 -4.22
C PHE A 416 11.11 27.13 -2.82
N ALA A 417 11.33 26.33 -1.78
CA ALA A 417 11.17 26.76 -0.39
C ALA A 417 12.28 26.26 0.55
N GLY A 418 12.39 26.89 1.71
CA GLY A 418 13.28 26.47 2.80
C GLY A 418 14.55 27.31 2.93
N ASP A 419 15.41 26.90 3.86
CA ASP A 419 16.64 27.63 4.19
C ASP A 419 17.78 27.26 3.25
N LEU A 420 18.00 28.12 2.27
CA LEU A 420 19.17 28.11 1.40
C LEU A 420 20.15 29.19 1.86
N ARG A 421 21.47 28.97 1.77
CA ARG A 421 22.48 29.95 2.22
C ARG A 421 22.50 31.20 1.32
N PRO A 422 23.12 32.31 1.75
CA PRO A 422 23.16 33.57 0.98
C PRO A 422 23.68 33.52 -0.46
N ASN A 423 24.38 32.46 -0.89
CA ASN A 423 24.85 32.32 -2.28
C ASN A 423 24.09 31.23 -3.05
N ASP A 424 23.16 30.54 -2.40
CA ASP A 424 22.34 29.49 -2.97
C ASP A 424 21.09 30.09 -3.63
N GLN A 425 20.43 29.29 -4.45
CA GLN A 425 19.45 29.77 -5.42
C GLN A 425 18.22 28.85 -5.46
N GLY A 426 17.04 29.41 -5.69
CA GLY A 426 15.89 28.63 -6.16
C GLY A 426 16.21 28.09 -7.56
N ILE A 427 16.30 28.99 -8.53
CA ILE A 427 16.70 28.66 -9.91
C ILE A 427 18.02 29.33 -10.25
N GLY A 428 18.98 28.56 -10.75
CA GLY A 428 20.23 29.07 -11.30
C GLY A 428 20.35 28.83 -12.80
N VAL A 429 20.74 29.85 -13.55
CA VAL A 429 20.93 29.80 -15.01
C VAL A 429 22.32 30.31 -15.35
N TRP A 430 23.20 29.43 -15.86
CA TRP A 430 24.60 29.76 -16.09
C TRP A 430 25.05 29.49 -17.56
N TYR A 431 25.04 30.55 -18.39
CA TYR A 431 25.60 30.59 -19.76
C TYR A 431 25.61 32.02 -20.36
N ASP A 432 26.43 32.27 -21.40
CA ASP A 432 26.43 33.53 -22.16
C ASP A 432 25.07 33.79 -22.84
N ASN A 433 24.29 34.75 -22.30
CA ASN A 433 22.91 35.12 -22.67
C ASN A 433 21.80 34.21 -22.09
N GLY A 434 21.95 33.79 -20.83
CA GLY A 434 21.26 32.66 -20.16
C GLY A 434 19.74 32.49 -20.30
N LEU A 435 18.93 33.54 -20.48
CA LEU A 435 17.47 33.37 -20.55
C LEU A 435 16.97 32.60 -21.77
N SER A 436 17.76 32.51 -22.85
CA SER A 436 17.35 31.77 -24.05
C SER A 436 17.16 30.27 -23.83
N MET A 437 17.55 29.74 -22.68
CA MET A 437 17.31 28.34 -22.31
C MET A 437 15.86 28.06 -21.91
N ILE A 438 15.21 29.08 -21.32
CA ILE A 438 13.88 29.00 -20.76
C ILE A 438 12.90 29.54 -21.80
N ASP A 439 11.92 28.73 -22.16
CA ASP A 439 10.83 29.16 -23.04
C ASP A 439 9.71 29.79 -22.22
N GLU A 440 9.38 29.18 -21.08
CA GLU A 440 8.37 29.68 -20.16
C GLU A 440 8.77 29.42 -18.69
N CYS A 441 8.60 30.42 -17.83
CA CYS A 441 8.72 30.30 -16.39
C CYS A 441 7.62 31.14 -15.75
N ASP A 442 6.62 30.51 -15.12
CA ASP A 442 5.53 31.24 -14.46
C ASP A 442 4.74 30.33 -13.50
N TYR A 443 3.88 30.90 -12.65
CA TYR A 443 3.06 30.16 -11.66
C TYR A 443 3.87 29.33 -10.66
N ASN A 444 5.12 29.71 -10.36
CA ASN A 444 5.93 29.05 -9.34
C ASN A 444 5.74 29.73 -7.96
N CYS A 445 6.07 29.03 -6.88
CA CYS A 445 6.14 29.60 -5.53
C CYS A 445 7.59 29.73 -5.07
N TYR A 446 8.00 30.93 -4.64
CA TYR A 446 9.34 31.21 -4.13
C TYR A 446 9.29 31.66 -2.67
N TYR A 447 9.82 30.82 -1.77
CA TYR A 447 9.93 31.09 -0.34
C TYR A 447 11.27 30.65 0.25
N ILE A 448 12.32 31.35 -0.15
CA ILE A 448 13.69 31.12 0.33
C ILE A 448 14.04 32.16 1.40
N THR A 449 14.52 31.72 2.57
CA THR A 449 14.70 32.58 3.75
C THR A 449 16.01 33.34 3.80
N THR A 450 17.12 32.75 3.35
CA THR A 450 18.45 33.41 3.41
C THR A 450 19.21 33.46 2.08
N GLY A 451 18.79 32.71 1.05
CA GLY A 451 19.35 32.71 -0.31
C GLY A 451 18.57 33.54 -1.33
N HIS A 452 18.85 33.33 -2.61
CA HIS A 452 18.23 34.06 -3.73
C HIS A 452 17.14 33.23 -4.43
N TYR A 453 16.12 33.88 -4.99
CA TYR A 453 15.09 33.18 -5.74
C TYR A 453 15.61 32.72 -7.09
N ILE A 454 16.28 33.62 -7.80
CA ILE A 454 16.88 33.37 -9.11
C ILE A 454 18.31 33.90 -9.12
N ASN A 455 19.22 33.19 -9.77
CA ASN A 455 20.43 33.82 -10.32
C ASN A 455 20.61 33.45 -11.79
N ALA A 456 20.81 34.48 -12.61
CA ALA A 456 20.94 34.33 -14.05
C ALA A 456 22.20 35.08 -14.54
N ASP A 457 23.11 34.37 -15.19
CA ASP A 457 24.25 34.99 -15.87
C ASP A 457 23.80 35.56 -17.23
N LEU A 458 23.74 36.89 -17.32
CA LEU A 458 23.29 37.61 -18.52
C LEU A 458 24.44 38.20 -19.34
N GLY A 459 25.65 37.62 -19.23
CA GLY A 459 26.79 37.99 -20.06
C GLY A 459 27.97 38.56 -19.26
N ASN A 460 28.40 37.85 -18.22
CA ASN A 460 29.54 38.10 -17.29
C ASN A 460 29.21 38.81 -15.97
N GLN A 461 27.96 38.78 -15.50
CA GLN A 461 27.61 39.17 -14.14
C GLN A 461 26.60 38.17 -13.57
N ASN A 462 26.89 37.61 -12.40
CA ASN A 462 25.95 36.82 -11.62
C ASN A 462 24.89 37.79 -11.07
N ASP A 463 23.78 37.94 -11.79
CA ASP A 463 22.68 38.79 -11.36
C ASP A 463 21.73 37.99 -10.48
N TYR A 464 21.67 38.38 -9.20
CA TYR A 464 20.83 37.74 -8.19
C TYR A 464 19.51 38.49 -8.03
N TYR A 465 18.41 37.74 -8.02
CA TYR A 465 17.07 38.27 -7.82
C TYR A 465 16.41 37.66 -6.57
N ASP A 466 15.90 38.54 -5.73
CA ASP A 466 15.24 38.25 -4.47
C ASP A 466 14.09 39.25 -4.22
N THR A 467 13.55 39.28 -3.00
CA THR A 467 12.45 40.18 -2.61
C THR A 467 12.71 41.66 -2.91
N GLY A 468 13.96 42.13 -2.89
CA GLY A 468 14.33 43.53 -3.06
C GLY A 468 14.32 44.01 -4.52
N ASN A 469 14.40 43.09 -5.48
CA ASN A 469 14.50 43.40 -6.91
C ASN A 469 13.67 42.49 -7.82
N TRP A 470 12.67 41.78 -7.28
CA TRP A 470 11.78 40.89 -8.04
C TRP A 470 11.05 41.55 -9.23
N GLU A 471 10.63 42.81 -9.09
CA GLU A 471 10.00 43.53 -10.21
C GLU A 471 10.97 43.79 -11.38
N ALA A 472 12.28 43.91 -11.08
CA ALA A 472 13.30 44.02 -12.11
C ALA A 472 13.47 42.72 -12.88
N TRP A 473 13.40 41.56 -12.19
CA TRP A 473 13.37 40.24 -12.81
C TRP A 473 12.22 40.14 -13.82
N LYS A 474 10.97 40.36 -13.40
CA LYS A 474 9.80 40.26 -14.28
C LYS A 474 9.87 41.18 -15.49
N THR A 475 10.38 42.39 -15.31
CA THR A 475 10.53 43.36 -16.40
C THR A 475 11.59 42.91 -17.41
N LEU A 476 12.67 42.28 -16.93
CA LEU A 476 13.80 41.86 -17.74
C LEU A 476 13.52 40.56 -18.50
N SER A 477 12.95 39.57 -17.80
CA SER A 477 12.70 38.23 -18.34
C SER A 477 11.37 38.13 -19.08
N GLY A 478 10.36 38.87 -18.65
CA GLY A 478 8.96 38.66 -19.06
C GLY A 478 8.31 37.43 -18.41
N PHE A 479 9.00 36.77 -17.48
CA PHE A 479 8.56 35.58 -16.75
C PHE A 479 7.94 35.93 -15.39
N ASP A 480 7.38 34.91 -14.73
CA ASP A 480 6.87 34.94 -13.36
C ASP A 480 5.83 36.04 -13.09
N THR A 481 4.93 36.25 -14.04
CA THR A 481 3.87 37.26 -13.93
C THR A 481 2.75 36.87 -12.96
N HIS A 482 2.55 35.57 -12.73
CA HIS A 482 1.54 34.98 -11.86
C HIS A 482 2.13 34.22 -10.66
N SER A 483 3.46 34.06 -10.60
CA SER A 483 4.16 33.36 -9.53
C SER A 483 3.90 33.96 -8.13
N VAL A 484 3.75 33.10 -7.15
CA VAL A 484 3.72 33.44 -5.72
C VAL A 484 5.16 33.69 -5.27
N TRP A 485 5.45 34.84 -4.69
CA TRP A 485 6.80 35.19 -4.25
C TRP A 485 6.79 35.78 -2.84
N ALA A 486 7.81 35.47 -2.06
CA ALA A 486 7.98 35.92 -0.68
C ALA A 486 6.82 35.61 0.27
N GLN A 487 6.03 34.58 -0.07
CA GLN A 487 4.94 34.08 0.77
C GLN A 487 5.22 32.62 1.10
N ASP A 488 5.14 32.32 2.40
CA ASP A 488 5.33 30.97 2.92
C ASP A 488 4.32 30.01 2.27
N PRO A 489 4.73 28.90 1.65
CA PRO A 489 3.81 27.91 1.08
C PRO A 489 2.94 27.24 2.15
N LYS A 490 3.23 27.43 3.44
CA LYS A 490 2.46 26.88 4.56
C LYS A 490 2.35 25.36 4.48
N PHE A 491 3.49 24.69 4.44
CA PHE A 491 3.53 23.24 4.59
C PHE A 491 3.10 22.83 6.00
N VAL A 492 2.47 21.68 6.14
CA VAL A 492 2.03 21.16 7.44
C VAL A 492 3.22 20.82 8.32
N ASN A 493 4.12 19.95 7.87
CA ASN A 493 5.28 19.55 8.66
C ASN A 493 6.47 19.15 7.76
N PRO A 494 7.14 20.13 7.14
CA PRO A 494 8.22 19.87 6.21
C PRO A 494 9.45 19.24 6.87
N SER A 495 9.61 19.35 8.20
CA SER A 495 10.68 18.66 8.94
C SER A 495 10.49 17.14 9.04
N ASN A 496 9.26 16.66 8.88
CA ASN A 496 8.93 15.23 8.79
C ASN A 496 8.56 14.82 7.36
N PHE A 497 9.00 15.58 6.35
CA PHE A 497 8.70 15.33 4.93
C PHE A 497 7.20 15.43 4.57
N ASP A 498 6.37 16.07 5.41
CA ASP A 498 4.98 16.36 5.10
C ASP A 498 4.85 17.73 4.43
N PHE A 499 4.71 17.71 3.10
CA PHE A 499 4.61 18.89 2.24
C PHE A 499 3.17 19.19 1.79
N HIS A 500 2.16 18.65 2.48
CA HIS A 500 0.78 19.08 2.28
C HIS A 500 0.64 20.57 2.60
N LEU A 501 -0.22 21.24 1.84
CA LEU A 501 -0.55 22.65 2.05
C LEU A 501 -1.52 22.80 3.22
N GLN A 502 -1.30 23.78 4.08
CA GLN A 502 -2.28 24.20 5.08
C GLN A 502 -3.38 25.07 4.43
N SER A 503 -4.53 25.18 5.10
CA SER A 503 -5.72 25.86 4.59
C SER A 503 -5.57 27.32 4.19
N ASP A 504 -4.54 28.01 4.69
CA ASP A 504 -4.23 29.41 4.40
C ASP A 504 -3.01 29.57 3.46
N SER A 505 -2.58 28.47 2.83
CA SER A 505 -1.48 28.47 1.88
C SER A 505 -1.78 29.37 0.67
N PRO A 506 -0.82 30.20 0.23
CA PRO A 506 -0.93 30.98 -1.00
C PRO A 506 -0.77 30.14 -2.27
N CYS A 507 -0.41 28.86 -2.15
CA CYS A 507 -0.22 27.94 -3.27
C CYS A 507 -1.53 27.28 -3.74
N ILE A 508 -2.60 27.38 -2.95
CA ILE A 508 -3.92 26.83 -3.26
C ILE A 508 -4.57 27.62 -4.40
N ASP A 509 -5.07 26.91 -5.42
CA ASP A 509 -5.70 27.44 -6.63
C ASP A 509 -4.83 28.45 -7.39
N ALA A 510 -3.52 28.44 -7.14
CA ALA A 510 -2.59 29.45 -7.63
C ALA A 510 -1.78 28.99 -8.86
N GLY A 511 -1.89 27.73 -9.26
CA GLY A 511 -1.21 27.15 -10.40
C GLY A 511 -2.01 27.28 -11.71
N THR A 512 -1.45 26.71 -12.78
CA THR A 512 -2.09 26.63 -14.10
C THR A 512 -2.20 25.17 -14.57
N ASN A 513 -3.17 24.87 -15.42
CA ASN A 513 -3.28 23.55 -16.02
C ASN A 513 -2.08 23.27 -16.95
N VAL A 514 -1.31 22.25 -16.61
CA VAL A 514 -0.13 21.75 -17.35
C VAL A 514 -0.34 20.34 -17.91
N GLY A 515 -1.54 19.78 -17.78
CA GLY A 515 -1.90 18.46 -18.33
C GLY A 515 -1.67 17.27 -17.40
N ILE A 516 -1.27 17.49 -16.14
CA ILE A 516 -1.27 16.44 -15.11
C ILE A 516 -2.71 16.14 -14.65
N THR A 517 -2.99 14.88 -14.33
CA THR A 517 -4.33 14.40 -13.94
C THR A 517 -4.42 14.02 -12.47
N GLU A 518 -3.29 13.77 -11.84
CA GLU A 518 -3.18 13.32 -10.45
C GLU A 518 -1.99 14.00 -9.76
N ASP A 519 -2.02 14.11 -8.44
CA ASP A 519 -0.93 14.63 -7.61
C ASP A 519 -0.04 13.48 -7.07
N PHE A 520 0.87 13.78 -6.16
CA PHE A 520 1.80 12.80 -5.57
C PHE A 520 1.10 11.59 -4.92
N GLU A 521 -0.11 11.77 -4.39
CA GLU A 521 -0.89 10.72 -3.71
C GLU A 521 -1.97 10.10 -4.60
N GLY A 522 -2.02 10.49 -5.88
CA GLY A 522 -3.06 10.03 -6.81
C GLY A 522 -4.38 10.82 -6.71
N ASN A 523 -4.42 11.96 -6.00
CA ASN A 523 -5.62 12.79 -5.95
C ASN A 523 -5.84 13.52 -7.29
N PRO A 524 -7.08 13.73 -7.76
CA PRO A 524 -7.34 14.41 -9.04
C PRO A 524 -6.84 15.85 -9.09
N VAL A 525 -6.24 16.24 -10.22
CA VAL A 525 -5.77 17.63 -10.49
C VAL A 525 -6.57 18.27 -11.64
N PRO A 526 -7.17 19.46 -11.46
CA PRO A 526 -7.33 20.17 -10.19
C PRO A 526 -8.49 19.62 -9.37
N ARG A 527 -8.38 19.73 -8.04
CA ARG A 527 -9.47 19.51 -7.09
C ARG A 527 -10.21 20.81 -6.77
N GLY A 528 -9.51 21.94 -6.85
CA GLY A 528 -10.04 23.28 -6.64
C GLY A 528 -10.51 24.00 -7.91
N LEU A 529 -10.45 25.33 -7.89
CA LEU A 529 -10.72 26.20 -9.04
C LEU A 529 -9.60 26.14 -10.09
N ALA A 530 -8.38 25.85 -9.67
CA ALA A 530 -7.20 25.67 -10.51
C ALA A 530 -6.24 24.66 -9.84
N PRO A 531 -5.24 24.15 -10.55
CA PRO A 531 -4.24 23.31 -9.91
C PRO A 531 -3.51 24.08 -8.81
N ASP A 532 -3.16 23.39 -7.75
CA ASP A 532 -2.29 23.93 -6.73
C ASP A 532 -0.84 23.97 -7.22
N ILE A 533 -0.08 24.93 -6.71
CA ILE A 533 1.38 24.96 -6.92
C ILE A 533 2.01 23.93 -5.99
N GLY A 534 2.87 23.06 -6.50
CA GLY A 534 3.55 22.00 -5.74
C GLY A 534 3.06 20.60 -6.12
N ALA A 535 3.47 19.61 -5.32
CA ALA A 535 3.25 18.19 -5.61
C ALA A 535 1.92 17.64 -5.06
N PHE A 536 1.17 18.43 -4.28
CA PHE A 536 -0.06 18.02 -3.61
C PHE A 536 -1.19 19.00 -3.93
N GLU A 537 -2.40 18.48 -4.14
CA GLU A 537 -3.64 19.26 -4.11
C GLU A 537 -4.14 19.41 -2.68
N TYR A 538 -4.55 20.61 -2.30
CA TYR A 538 -5.11 20.90 -1.01
C TYR A 538 -6.48 20.25 -0.84
N GLN A 539 -6.65 19.57 0.29
CA GLN A 539 -7.87 18.87 0.62
C GLN A 539 -8.73 19.74 1.56
N THR A 540 -9.84 20.29 1.06
CA THR A 540 -10.84 20.96 1.92
C THR A 540 -11.60 19.92 2.75
N GLY A 541 -11.12 19.62 3.96
CA GLY A 541 -11.83 18.67 4.84
C GLY A 541 -11.07 17.96 5.96
N GLY A 542 -9.79 18.23 6.20
CA GLY A 542 -9.03 17.64 7.31
C GLY A 542 -8.40 18.68 8.22
N GLY A 543 -8.96 18.84 9.42
CA GLY A 543 -8.22 19.50 10.50
C GLY A 543 -7.11 18.58 10.97
N TYR A 544 -5.86 19.04 10.95
CA TYR A 544 -4.77 18.36 11.64
C TYR A 544 -5.08 18.29 13.14
N CYS A 545 -5.18 17.08 13.66
CA CYS A 545 -5.13 16.84 15.11
C CYS A 545 -3.69 17.14 15.56
N GLY A 546 -3.54 18.15 16.43
CA GLY A 546 -2.26 18.66 16.90
C GLY A 546 -1.65 17.85 18.04
N ASP A 547 -1.52 16.54 17.90
CA ASP A 547 -0.96 15.66 18.93
C ASP A 547 0.14 14.71 18.43
N GLY A 548 1.03 15.20 17.57
CA GLY A 548 2.46 14.84 17.58
C GLY A 548 2.84 13.35 17.52
N ASN A 549 1.96 12.47 17.03
CA ASN A 549 2.20 11.03 16.93
C ASN A 549 1.47 10.49 15.69
N CYS A 550 2.01 10.80 14.51
CA CYS A 550 1.55 10.24 13.24
C CYS A 550 2.66 9.38 12.65
N ASP A 551 2.41 8.08 12.50
CA ASP A 551 2.91 7.32 11.36
C ASP A 551 1.92 7.56 10.20
N SER A 552 2.43 7.68 8.99
CA SER A 552 1.79 8.30 7.84
C SER A 552 0.61 7.50 7.26
N TRP A 553 -0.32 8.25 6.63
CA TRP A 553 -1.37 7.86 5.67
C TRP A 553 -2.78 7.50 6.20
N GLU A 554 -3.69 8.49 6.32
CA GLU A 554 -5.14 8.41 6.01
C GLU A 554 -5.77 9.82 5.83
N THR A 555 -6.71 9.99 4.89
CA THR A 555 -7.34 11.29 4.53
C THR A 555 -8.69 11.51 5.24
N CYS A 556 -8.89 12.70 5.81
CA CYS A 556 -10.14 13.10 6.47
C CYS A 556 -11.19 13.57 5.44
N SER A 557 -12.32 12.85 5.32
CA SER A 557 -13.43 13.24 4.45
C SER A 557 -14.81 13.15 5.14
N SER A 558 -15.05 13.97 6.18
CA SER A 558 -16.44 14.31 6.58
C SER A 558 -16.54 15.59 7.41
N CYS A 559 -16.77 16.74 6.76
CA CYS A 559 -17.37 17.90 7.43
C CYS A 559 -18.32 18.62 6.47
N SER A 560 -19.62 18.53 6.77
CA SER A 560 -20.68 19.30 6.13
C SER A 560 -21.00 20.56 6.95
N GLN A 561 -20.92 21.71 6.28
CA GLN A 561 -21.53 23.03 6.51
C GLN A 561 -21.88 23.48 7.95
N ASP A 562 -21.16 24.50 8.44
CA ASP A 562 -21.66 25.88 8.66
C ASP A 562 -20.86 26.54 9.80
N CYS A 563 -19.99 27.52 9.50
CA CYS A 563 -19.59 28.54 10.47
C CYS A 563 -19.02 29.78 9.78
N LYS A 564 -19.80 30.88 9.80
CA LYS A 564 -19.29 32.25 9.63
C LYS A 564 -18.96 32.82 11.02
N CYS A 565 -17.79 33.40 11.20
CA CYS A 565 -17.45 34.18 12.41
C CYS A 565 -18.05 35.60 12.35
N PRO A 566 -18.50 36.14 13.50
CA PRO A 566 -18.14 37.52 13.88
C PRO A 566 -17.78 37.74 15.37
N THR A 567 -17.19 38.91 15.63
CA THR A 567 -16.34 39.41 16.74
C THR A 567 -17.04 39.97 18.01
N ASP A 568 -16.29 39.93 19.14
CA ASP A 568 -16.24 40.81 20.35
C ASP A 568 -17.42 41.01 21.33
N CYS A 569 -17.15 40.80 22.63
CA CYS A 569 -18.06 41.09 23.76
C CYS A 569 -17.28 41.63 24.99
N THR A 570 -17.76 42.70 25.67
CA THR A 570 -17.06 43.39 26.80
C THR A 570 -17.84 43.32 28.13
N CYS A 571 -17.31 42.60 29.14
CA CYS A 571 -17.94 42.44 30.48
C CYS A 571 -17.12 43.06 31.63
N THR A 572 -17.79 43.54 32.68
CA THR A 572 -17.16 44.10 33.90
C THR A 572 -16.95 43.04 34.98
N SER A 573 -15.74 42.98 35.55
CA SER A 573 -15.37 42.01 36.60
C SER A 573 -16.32 42.06 37.82
N PRO A 574 -16.79 40.91 38.36
CA PRO A 574 -16.33 39.54 38.12
C PRO A 574 -17.09 38.79 37.00
N GLN A 575 -17.74 39.50 36.08
CA GLN A 575 -18.51 38.90 34.99
C GLN A 575 -17.63 38.60 33.76
N ILE A 576 -18.09 37.63 32.97
CA ILE A 576 -17.40 37.03 31.81
C ILE A 576 -18.42 36.84 30.69
N CYS A 577 -18.00 37.05 29.44
CA CYS A 577 -18.91 36.93 28.29
C CYS A 577 -18.96 35.48 27.80
N CYS A 578 -20.16 34.92 27.74
CA CYS A 578 -20.42 33.63 27.12
C CYS A 578 -21.61 33.77 26.18
N ASN A 579 -21.41 33.44 24.91
CA ASN A 579 -22.39 33.60 23.83
C ASN A 579 -23.07 34.99 23.86
N GLU A 580 -22.25 36.05 23.86
CA GLU A 580 -22.71 37.45 23.87
C GLU A 580 -23.44 37.91 25.15
N VAL A 581 -23.46 37.11 26.22
CA VAL A 581 -24.12 37.45 27.50
C VAL A 581 -23.11 37.47 28.66
N CYS A 582 -23.09 38.57 29.42
CA CYS A 582 -22.26 38.68 30.62
C CYS A 582 -22.88 37.95 31.81
N ILE A 583 -22.19 36.92 32.32
CA ILE A 583 -22.63 36.13 33.48
C ILE A 583 -21.65 36.21 34.65
N THR A 584 -22.19 36.06 35.87
CA THR A 584 -21.43 36.08 37.12
C THR A 584 -21.33 34.66 37.69
N PRO A 585 -20.16 34.01 37.68
CA PRO A 585 -20.03 32.65 38.18
C PRO A 585 -20.06 32.61 39.72
N THR A 586 -20.74 31.62 40.29
CA THR A 586 -20.69 31.31 41.74
C THR A 586 -20.30 29.84 41.93
N CYS A 587 -19.10 29.59 42.50
CA CYS A 587 -18.64 28.26 42.91
C CYS A 587 -18.90 28.05 44.41
N SER A 588 -19.33 26.86 44.82
CA SER A 588 -19.65 26.52 46.22
C SER A 588 -18.55 25.73 46.94
N GLN A 589 -17.64 25.05 46.23
CA GLN A 589 -16.41 24.43 46.75
C GLN A 589 -15.27 24.48 45.70
N ASN A 590 -14.01 24.27 46.13
CA ASN A 590 -12.79 24.42 45.30
C ASN A 590 -12.67 23.47 44.08
N SER A 591 -13.50 22.42 43.99
CA SER A 591 -13.53 21.50 42.84
C SER A 591 -14.51 21.92 41.74
N ASP A 592 -15.35 22.95 41.99
CA ASP A 592 -16.45 23.34 41.10
C ASP A 592 -16.03 24.30 39.97
N CYS A 593 -14.82 24.88 40.04
CA CYS A 593 -14.38 25.83 39.03
C CYS A 593 -13.51 25.10 37.97
N GLY A 594 -14.17 24.43 37.03
CA GLY A 594 -13.54 24.04 35.76
C GLY A 594 -13.19 25.27 34.90
N SER A 595 -12.34 25.10 33.89
CA SER A 595 -11.82 26.15 33.01
C SER A 595 -12.89 26.89 32.19
N ASN A 596 -14.15 26.46 32.23
CA ASN A 596 -15.27 27.13 31.57
C ASN A 596 -16.28 27.71 32.60
N PRO A 597 -16.20 29.00 32.91
CA PRO A 597 -16.96 29.63 33.99
C PRO A 597 -18.46 29.93 33.67
N CYS A 598 -19.08 29.21 32.72
CA CYS A 598 -20.41 29.51 32.18
C CYS A 598 -21.49 28.41 32.34
N LYS A 599 -21.34 27.44 33.25
CA LYS A 599 -22.36 26.40 33.54
C LYS A 599 -22.84 26.42 35.01
N VAL A 600 -24.15 26.24 35.24
CA VAL A 600 -24.81 26.08 36.55
C VAL A 600 -25.41 24.67 36.65
N TYR A 601 -25.23 23.95 37.76
CA TYR A 601 -25.65 22.55 37.93
C TYR A 601 -26.58 22.34 39.15
N THR A 602 -27.67 21.57 39.00
CA THR A 602 -28.42 20.95 40.12
C THR A 602 -29.02 19.60 39.72
N CYS A 603 -28.95 18.59 40.60
CA CYS A 603 -29.39 17.19 40.38
C CYS A 603 -30.51 16.79 41.38
N ASN A 604 -31.50 15.97 40.97
CA ASN A 604 -32.76 15.76 41.72
C ASN A 604 -33.30 14.30 41.79
N ASN A 605 -32.48 13.24 41.71
CA ASN A 605 -32.84 11.96 42.38
C ASN A 605 -31.65 10.98 42.51
N PRO A 606 -31.37 10.40 43.70
CA PRO A 606 -30.21 9.56 43.95
C PRO A 606 -30.58 8.07 44.01
N GLY A 607 -30.06 7.23 43.09
CA GLY A 607 -30.27 5.78 43.18
C GLY A 607 -29.57 4.84 42.18
N THR A 608 -29.30 5.23 40.93
CA THR A 608 -28.83 4.27 39.90
C THR A 608 -27.78 4.77 38.90
N CYS A 609 -27.15 5.92 39.11
CA CYS A 609 -26.05 6.34 38.23
C CYS A 609 -24.72 5.75 38.74
N SER A 610 -24.20 4.73 38.05
CA SER A 610 -22.76 4.45 38.07
C SER A 610 -22.04 5.57 37.31
N SER A 611 -20.77 5.79 37.64
CA SER A 611 -19.95 6.95 37.27
C SER A 611 -19.54 7.03 35.79
N ALA A 612 -20.36 6.57 34.84
CA ALA A 612 -19.97 6.43 33.43
C ALA A 612 -20.53 7.51 32.46
N CYS A 613 -21.24 8.54 32.93
CA CYS A 613 -21.86 9.53 32.02
C CYS A 613 -21.50 11.00 32.35
N SER A 614 -20.25 11.32 32.68
CA SER A 614 -19.84 12.74 32.81
C SER A 614 -18.35 13.02 32.56
N SER A 615 -17.97 12.99 31.29
CA SER A 615 -16.92 13.84 30.69
C SER A 615 -17.12 13.79 29.17
N GLN A 616 -17.05 14.96 28.52
CA GLN A 616 -17.12 15.18 27.05
C GLN A 616 -16.24 14.18 26.29
N ASP A 617 -16.58 13.60 25.14
CA ASP A 617 -17.62 13.82 24.13
C ASP A 617 -18.32 12.49 23.83
N ILE A 618 -19.66 12.44 23.89
CA ILE A 618 -20.41 11.36 23.24
C ILE A 618 -20.56 11.77 21.78
N THR A 619 -19.46 11.62 21.04
CA THR A 619 -19.39 11.54 19.58
C THR A 619 -19.43 10.09 19.10
N LEU A 620 -19.62 9.14 20.00
CA LEU A 620 -19.67 7.72 19.72
C LEU A 620 -21.07 7.20 20.00
N CYS A 621 -21.71 6.68 18.96
CA CYS A 621 -22.85 5.78 19.07
C CYS A 621 -22.36 4.52 19.78
N THR A 622 -22.80 4.29 21.02
CA THR A 622 -22.60 2.99 21.67
C THR A 622 -23.90 2.20 21.60
N ASN A 623 -23.85 1.02 21.00
CA ASN A 623 -25.01 0.15 20.89
C ASN A 623 -25.63 -0.11 22.28
N ASN A 624 -26.93 0.11 22.40
CA ASN A 624 -27.75 -0.06 23.61
C ASN A 624 -27.53 1.00 24.71
N ASP A 625 -27.13 2.23 24.36
CA ASP A 625 -26.94 3.35 25.30
C ASP A 625 -28.19 4.24 25.52
N GLY A 626 -29.24 4.02 24.73
CA GLY A 626 -30.54 4.66 24.91
C GLY A 626 -30.61 6.14 24.51
N CYS A 627 -29.68 6.66 23.70
CA CYS A 627 -29.64 8.08 23.31
C CYS A 627 -29.61 8.31 21.77
N CYS A 628 -30.76 8.59 21.13
CA CYS A 628 -30.82 9.03 19.73
C CYS A 628 -30.82 10.57 19.56
N PRO A 629 -30.10 11.17 18.58
CA PRO A 629 -30.18 12.59 18.24
C PRO A 629 -31.52 12.99 17.60
N SER A 630 -31.85 14.28 17.65
CA SER A 630 -33.16 14.82 17.27
C SER A 630 -33.51 14.61 15.79
N GLY A 631 -34.36 13.61 15.51
CA GLY A 631 -34.88 13.32 14.17
C GLY A 631 -35.42 11.90 14.00
N CYS A 632 -34.99 10.93 14.81
CA CYS A 632 -35.43 9.54 14.74
C CYS A 632 -36.67 9.27 15.62
N ILE A 633 -37.62 8.45 15.14
CA ILE A 633 -38.78 7.97 15.90
C ILE A 633 -38.45 6.53 16.35
N GLN A 634 -38.61 6.26 17.65
CA GLN A 634 -38.01 5.12 18.38
C GLN A 634 -38.54 3.71 18.05
N GLY A 635 -37.61 2.74 18.04
CA GLY A 635 -37.80 1.31 18.28
C GLY A 635 -36.51 0.52 18.03
N ASN A 636 -35.69 0.31 19.08
CA ASN A 636 -34.38 -0.37 19.14
C ASN A 636 -33.21 0.26 18.34
N ASP A 637 -32.15 0.55 19.09
CA ASP A 637 -30.94 1.29 18.73
C ASP A 637 -29.95 0.47 17.87
N ASN A 638 -29.91 0.76 16.55
CA ASN A 638 -29.02 0.17 15.53
C ASN A 638 -28.64 1.17 14.39
N ASP A 639 -28.57 2.49 14.61
CA ASP A 639 -28.50 3.49 13.52
C ASP A 639 -27.05 3.86 13.08
N CYS A 640 -26.57 3.72 11.84
CA CYS A 640 -27.26 3.37 10.59
C CYS A 640 -26.24 3.25 9.42
N SER A 641 -25.88 2.00 9.02
CA SER A 641 -25.58 1.46 7.65
C SER A 641 -24.29 0.63 7.51
N GLY A 642 -24.41 -0.70 7.30
CA GLY A 642 -23.44 -1.43 6.45
C GLY A 642 -23.01 -2.87 6.77
N GLN A 643 -23.36 -3.50 7.90
CA GLN A 643 -22.90 -4.88 8.20
C GLN A 643 -24.04 -5.91 8.26
N ILE A 644 -23.80 -7.10 7.67
CA ILE A 644 -24.66 -8.29 7.71
C ILE A 644 -24.30 -9.14 8.93
N ASN A 645 -24.35 -8.59 10.14
CA ASN A 645 -24.12 -9.37 11.35
C ASN A 645 -25.42 -10.06 11.81
N PRO A 646 -25.47 -11.40 11.83
CA PRO A 646 -26.64 -12.12 12.30
C PRO A 646 -26.76 -11.99 13.82
N ILE A 647 -27.99 -12.05 14.33
CA ILE A 647 -28.27 -12.20 15.75
C ILE A 647 -28.12 -13.65 16.22
N ALA A 648 -28.02 -14.61 15.30
CA ALA A 648 -27.65 -16.00 15.56
C ALA A 648 -27.01 -16.65 14.31
N LEU A 649 -25.88 -17.35 14.49
CA LEU A 649 -25.13 -18.02 13.42
C LEU A 649 -24.66 -19.41 13.85
N TYR A 650 -25.07 -20.45 13.13
CA TYR A 650 -24.68 -21.83 13.39
C TYR A 650 -24.02 -22.41 12.13
N HIS A 651 -22.70 -22.51 12.15
CA HIS A 651 -21.91 -23.18 11.11
C HIS A 651 -22.03 -24.70 11.15
N PHE A 652 -22.34 -25.28 12.32
CA PHE A 652 -22.35 -26.74 12.53
C PHE A 652 -21.00 -27.43 12.22
N ASP A 653 -19.90 -26.76 12.51
CA ASP A 653 -18.54 -27.22 12.22
C ASP A 653 -17.87 -27.98 13.36
N GLU A 654 -18.48 -28.07 14.55
CA GLU A 654 -17.86 -28.68 15.74
C GLU A 654 -17.54 -30.17 15.54
N GLY A 655 -18.28 -30.86 14.68
CA GLY A 655 -18.03 -32.23 14.22
C GLY A 655 -18.13 -33.32 15.30
N SER A 656 -18.39 -32.95 16.56
CA SER A 656 -18.60 -33.87 17.68
C SER A 656 -19.27 -33.17 18.87
N GLY A 657 -19.82 -33.95 19.81
CA GLY A 657 -20.49 -33.42 21.00
C GLY A 657 -21.99 -33.17 20.79
N THR A 658 -22.60 -32.45 21.74
CA THR A 658 -24.05 -32.19 21.79
C THR A 658 -24.40 -30.70 21.81
N MET A 659 -23.46 -29.85 21.40
CA MET A 659 -23.59 -28.39 21.40
C MET A 659 -23.37 -27.90 19.98
N ALA A 660 -24.23 -27.00 19.52
CA ALA A 660 -24.07 -26.23 18.30
C ALA A 660 -23.82 -24.77 18.73
N SER A 661 -22.63 -24.25 18.50
CA SER A 661 -22.22 -22.95 19.02
C SER A 661 -22.82 -21.82 18.18
N ASP A 662 -23.30 -20.77 18.84
CA ASP A 662 -23.71 -19.54 18.19
C ASP A 662 -22.47 -18.67 17.91
N SER A 663 -22.01 -18.70 16.67
CA SER A 663 -20.84 -17.95 16.20
C SER A 663 -21.12 -16.46 15.98
N SER A 664 -22.35 -15.98 16.21
CA SER A 664 -22.67 -14.54 16.14
C SER A 664 -22.16 -13.74 17.33
N GLY A 665 -21.68 -14.41 18.39
CA GLY A 665 -21.25 -13.77 19.63
C GLY A 665 -22.38 -13.39 20.60
N ASN A 666 -23.65 -13.65 20.25
CA ASN A 666 -24.81 -13.33 21.08
C ASN A 666 -25.20 -14.41 22.11
N GLY A 667 -24.47 -15.53 22.11
CA GLY A 667 -24.61 -16.58 23.12
C GLY A 667 -25.91 -17.38 23.03
N ASN A 668 -26.51 -17.51 21.83
CA ASN A 668 -27.68 -18.34 21.59
C ASN A 668 -27.32 -19.81 21.33
N ASP A 669 -26.35 -20.37 22.05
CA ASP A 669 -25.84 -21.72 21.80
C ASP A 669 -26.97 -22.78 21.81
N GLY A 670 -26.93 -23.67 20.82
CA GLY A 670 -27.86 -24.77 20.63
C GLY A 670 -27.47 -26.05 21.35
N THR A 671 -28.46 -26.71 21.97
CA THR A 671 -28.31 -28.09 22.46
C THR A 671 -28.84 -29.08 21.41
N ILE A 672 -27.97 -29.96 20.93
CA ILE A 672 -28.29 -30.97 19.93
C ILE A 672 -28.99 -32.16 20.60
N ASN A 673 -30.22 -32.44 20.17
CA ASN A 673 -31.04 -33.55 20.65
C ASN A 673 -31.26 -34.54 19.49
N GLY A 674 -30.51 -35.64 19.48
CA GLY A 674 -30.71 -36.76 18.54
C GLY A 674 -29.95 -36.64 17.21
N ALA A 675 -29.91 -35.44 16.61
CA ALA A 675 -29.21 -35.20 15.34
C ALA A 675 -27.71 -35.58 15.43
N THR A 676 -27.14 -36.02 14.31
CA THR A 676 -25.75 -36.49 14.24
C THR A 676 -24.89 -35.66 13.30
N TRP A 677 -23.63 -35.44 13.67
CA TRP A 677 -22.65 -34.80 12.80
C TRP A 677 -22.39 -35.60 11.53
N THR A 678 -22.31 -34.92 10.40
CA THR A 678 -22.03 -35.50 9.09
C THR A 678 -21.03 -34.63 8.32
N SER A 679 -20.18 -35.27 7.51
CA SER A 679 -19.25 -34.56 6.60
C SER A 679 -19.85 -34.34 5.21
N ASN A 680 -21.13 -34.65 5.01
CA ASN A 680 -21.89 -34.31 3.80
C ASN A 680 -22.51 -32.93 4.05
N SER A 681 -21.68 -31.91 3.94
CA SER A 681 -21.94 -30.51 4.27
C SER A 681 -21.74 -29.62 3.03
N ILE A 682 -22.03 -28.33 3.20
CA ILE A 682 -21.71 -27.25 2.26
C ILE A 682 -20.35 -26.66 2.62
N LEU A 683 -20.13 -26.32 3.89
CA LEU A 683 -18.84 -25.92 4.46
C LEU A 683 -18.54 -26.81 5.68
N GLY A 684 -17.28 -27.14 5.91
CA GLY A 684 -16.83 -27.96 7.05
C GLY A 684 -17.68 -29.20 7.38
N ASN A 685 -18.49 -29.17 8.45
CA ASN A 685 -19.42 -30.23 8.87
C ASN A 685 -20.88 -29.72 8.87
N ALA A 686 -21.82 -30.64 9.02
CA ALA A 686 -23.24 -30.30 9.13
C ALA A 686 -23.96 -31.23 10.12
N LEU A 687 -25.23 -30.93 10.41
CA LEU A 687 -26.10 -31.82 11.20
C LEU A 687 -27.07 -32.58 10.30
N GLU A 688 -27.08 -33.90 10.46
CA GLU A 688 -28.03 -34.82 9.83
C GLU A 688 -29.14 -35.22 10.82
N PHE A 689 -30.39 -35.04 10.37
CA PHE A 689 -31.63 -35.26 11.10
C PHE A 689 -32.37 -36.45 10.48
N ASP A 690 -32.84 -37.38 11.31
CA ASP A 690 -33.42 -38.65 10.88
C ASP A 690 -34.93 -38.61 10.57
N GLY A 691 -35.61 -37.50 10.90
CA GLY A 691 -37.04 -37.32 10.74
C GLY A 691 -37.93 -37.95 11.82
N ALA A 692 -37.37 -38.38 12.95
CA ALA A 692 -38.11 -39.05 14.03
C ALA A 692 -38.15 -38.23 15.33
N ASN A 693 -37.00 -37.76 15.83
CA ASN A 693 -36.92 -37.05 17.11
C ASN A 693 -35.74 -36.08 17.23
N ASP A 694 -35.19 -35.65 16.10
CA ASP A 694 -33.95 -34.89 16.03
C ASP A 694 -34.20 -33.39 15.90
N TYR A 695 -33.58 -32.58 16.76
CA TYR A 695 -33.65 -31.12 16.71
C TYR A 695 -32.51 -30.46 17.48
N VAL A 696 -32.27 -29.18 17.23
CA VAL A 696 -31.40 -28.32 18.03
C VAL A 696 -32.28 -27.32 18.79
N ASP A 697 -32.12 -27.24 20.10
CA ASP A 697 -32.79 -26.28 20.98
C ASP A 697 -31.83 -25.14 21.31
N CYS A 698 -32.06 -23.97 20.76
CA CYS A 698 -31.21 -22.78 20.93
C CYS A 698 -31.70 -21.87 22.07
N GLY A 699 -32.70 -22.33 22.84
CA GLY A 699 -33.26 -21.57 23.94
C GLY A 699 -34.06 -20.35 23.51
N ASN A 700 -34.46 -19.55 24.49
CA ASN A 700 -35.12 -18.26 24.29
C ASN A 700 -34.19 -17.12 24.71
N ASN A 701 -34.13 -16.08 23.89
CA ASN A 701 -33.38 -14.86 24.13
C ASN A 701 -34.19 -13.68 23.57
N ASP A 702 -34.21 -12.55 24.28
CA ASP A 702 -34.87 -11.33 23.83
C ASP A 702 -34.32 -10.83 22.48
N LEU A 703 -33.05 -11.13 22.16
CA LEU A 703 -32.47 -10.79 20.85
C LEU A 703 -33.13 -11.53 19.67
N LEU A 704 -33.68 -12.72 19.92
CA LEU A 704 -34.41 -13.52 18.92
C LEU A 704 -35.88 -13.06 18.77
N ASN A 705 -36.33 -12.13 19.62
CA ASN A 705 -37.60 -11.45 19.47
C ASN A 705 -37.39 -10.19 18.63
N VAL A 706 -37.68 -10.28 17.33
CA VAL A 706 -37.31 -9.27 16.34
C VAL A 706 -38.52 -8.57 15.75
N ASP A 707 -38.42 -7.28 15.40
CA ASP A 707 -39.51 -6.57 14.72
C ASP A 707 -39.58 -6.90 13.21
N TYR A 708 -38.42 -7.20 12.63
CA TYR A 708 -38.17 -7.56 11.22
C TYR A 708 -37.19 -8.73 11.18
N VAL A 709 -37.18 -9.54 10.13
CA VAL A 709 -36.36 -10.75 10.14
C VAL A 709 -35.78 -11.13 8.78
N THR A 710 -34.56 -11.65 8.79
CA THR A 710 -34.07 -12.55 7.73
C THR A 710 -33.64 -13.86 8.34
N VAL A 711 -34.10 -14.98 7.78
CA VAL A 711 -33.64 -16.33 8.15
C VAL A 711 -33.01 -16.97 6.92
N SER A 712 -31.75 -17.40 7.03
CA SER A 712 -31.00 -18.06 5.96
C SER A 712 -30.45 -19.42 6.40
N MET A 713 -30.42 -20.41 5.52
CA MET A 713 -29.79 -21.71 5.77
C MET A 713 -29.48 -22.46 4.49
N TRP A 714 -28.51 -23.36 4.57
CA TRP A 714 -28.34 -24.44 3.61
C TRP A 714 -29.06 -25.69 4.09
N PHE A 715 -29.80 -26.36 3.20
CA PHE A 715 -30.43 -27.63 3.55
C PHE A 715 -30.51 -28.61 2.38
N LYS A 716 -30.55 -29.90 2.71
CA LYS A 716 -30.72 -31.02 1.79
C LYS A 716 -31.66 -32.06 2.40
N ALA A 717 -32.89 -32.10 1.94
CA ALA A 717 -33.88 -33.08 2.39
C ALA A 717 -33.57 -34.47 1.82
N ASN A 718 -33.51 -35.50 2.68
CA ASN A 718 -33.40 -36.90 2.27
C ASN A 718 -34.75 -37.43 1.76
N SER A 719 -35.84 -36.99 2.39
CA SER A 719 -37.21 -37.23 1.95
C SER A 719 -38.11 -36.11 2.43
N PHE A 720 -39.27 -35.98 1.81
CA PHE A 720 -40.25 -34.97 2.19
C PHE A 720 -41.42 -35.61 2.92
N GLN A 721 -41.84 -34.99 4.02
CA GLN A 721 -43.02 -35.35 4.80
C GLN A 721 -44.00 -34.17 4.83
N ASP A 722 -45.24 -34.42 5.24
CA ASP A 722 -46.17 -33.34 5.50
C ASP A 722 -45.74 -32.62 6.79
N ASN A 723 -45.61 -31.29 6.73
CA ASN A 723 -45.29 -30.46 7.89
C ASN A 723 -43.97 -30.84 8.58
N ALA A 724 -42.86 -30.99 7.85
CA ALA A 724 -41.53 -31.22 8.45
C ALA A 724 -40.80 -29.91 8.72
N GLY A 725 -40.54 -29.61 9.99
CA GLY A 725 -40.03 -28.32 10.47
C GLY A 725 -38.54 -28.09 10.19
N LEU A 726 -38.18 -26.99 9.53
CA LEU A 726 -36.78 -26.59 9.32
C LEU A 726 -36.29 -25.69 10.46
N ILE A 727 -37.07 -24.68 10.83
CA ILE A 727 -36.77 -23.79 11.96
C ILE A 727 -38.06 -23.13 12.47
N ALA A 728 -38.16 -22.91 13.77
CA ALA A 728 -39.26 -22.14 14.37
C ALA A 728 -38.83 -21.37 15.61
N LYS A 729 -39.36 -20.15 15.71
CA LYS A 729 -39.43 -19.37 16.94
C LYS A 729 -40.89 -19.00 17.22
N GLY A 730 -41.31 -19.13 18.48
CA GLY A 730 -42.66 -18.82 18.94
C GLY A 730 -43.60 -20.02 18.94
N ASP A 731 -44.81 -19.86 19.50
CA ASP A 731 -45.82 -20.90 19.63
C ASP A 731 -46.95 -20.83 18.59
N ASN A 732 -48.01 -21.62 18.81
CA ASN A 732 -49.18 -21.64 17.92
C ASN A 732 -50.03 -20.36 17.97
N ASN A 733 -49.86 -19.52 18.98
CA ASN A 733 -50.56 -18.27 19.16
C ASN A 733 -49.75 -17.07 18.64
N ASN A 734 -48.41 -17.14 18.70
CA ASN A 734 -47.48 -16.10 18.30
C ASN A 734 -46.35 -16.70 17.43
N ARG A 735 -46.65 -16.96 16.16
CA ARG A 735 -45.69 -17.59 15.22
C ARG A 735 -44.70 -16.55 14.69
N GLN A 736 -43.66 -16.26 15.45
CA GLN A 736 -42.72 -15.19 15.12
C GLN A 736 -42.09 -15.40 13.75
N TYR A 737 -41.42 -16.55 13.55
CA TYR A 737 -40.93 -16.96 12.24
C TYR A 737 -40.79 -18.48 12.17
N TRP A 738 -41.64 -19.12 11.37
CA TRP A 738 -41.72 -20.56 11.18
C TRP A 738 -41.43 -20.92 9.74
N ILE A 739 -40.55 -21.89 9.50
CA ILE A 739 -40.21 -22.39 8.17
C ILE A 739 -40.27 -23.91 8.18
N TRP A 740 -41.01 -24.49 7.24
CA TRP A 740 -41.16 -25.94 7.13
C TRP A 740 -41.31 -26.37 5.68
N THR A 741 -41.19 -27.68 5.47
CA THR A 741 -41.57 -28.33 4.23
C THR A 741 -42.92 -29.01 4.38
N TYR A 742 -43.75 -28.94 3.36
CA TYR A 742 -44.93 -29.77 3.25
C TYR A 742 -44.90 -30.46 1.91
N GLN A 743 -44.78 -31.78 1.94
CA GLN A 743 -44.39 -32.52 0.75
C GLN A 743 -43.12 -31.87 0.17
N ASN A 744 -43.00 -31.81 -1.14
CA ASN A 744 -41.82 -31.28 -1.81
C ASN A 744 -41.81 -29.75 -1.94
N SER A 745 -42.48 -29.01 -1.06
CA SER A 745 -42.59 -27.56 -1.17
C SER A 745 -42.28 -26.86 0.14
N LEU A 746 -41.67 -25.69 0.02
CA LEU A 746 -41.34 -24.83 1.14
C LEU A 746 -42.56 -24.01 1.59
N SER A 747 -42.67 -23.81 2.89
CA SER A 747 -43.68 -22.97 3.54
C SER A 747 -43.01 -22.11 4.63
N THR A 748 -43.51 -20.88 4.78
CA THR A 748 -43.09 -19.94 5.82
C THR A 748 -44.30 -19.25 6.43
N GLU A 749 -44.21 -18.85 7.69
CA GLU A 749 -45.22 -18.09 8.40
C GLU A 749 -44.57 -17.13 9.41
N ILE A 750 -45.03 -15.87 9.40
CA ILE A 750 -44.60 -14.77 10.27
C ILE A 750 -45.87 -14.02 10.72
N ASP A 751 -46.08 -13.84 12.01
CA ASP A 751 -47.34 -13.32 12.56
C ASP A 751 -47.41 -11.78 12.67
N GLU A 752 -48.07 -11.14 11.70
CA GLU A 752 -49.22 -10.23 11.85
C GLU A 752 -49.98 -10.10 10.50
N GLY A 753 -50.01 -11.17 9.71
CA GLY A 753 -50.50 -11.13 8.32
C GLY A 753 -51.07 -12.43 7.75
N GLY A 754 -50.88 -13.56 8.44
CA GLY A 754 -51.60 -14.81 8.21
C GLY A 754 -51.67 -15.27 6.75
N PHE A 755 -50.62 -15.90 6.22
CA PHE A 755 -50.81 -16.85 5.12
C PHE A 755 -49.62 -17.78 4.90
N THR A 756 -49.92 -19.06 4.74
CA THR A 756 -49.04 -20.10 4.20
C THR A 756 -49.26 -20.20 2.68
N ASN A 757 -48.21 -20.16 1.83
CA ASN A 757 -48.27 -20.88 0.56
C ASN A 757 -46.95 -21.14 -0.20
N TYR A 758 -47.05 -22.05 -1.18
CA TYR A 758 -46.03 -22.93 -1.75
C TYR A 758 -45.47 -22.39 -3.07
N LEU A 759 -44.17 -22.11 -3.12
CA LEU A 759 -43.63 -21.38 -4.29
C LEU A 759 -42.40 -22.01 -4.93
N TYR A 760 -41.87 -23.09 -4.34
CA TYR A 760 -40.73 -23.76 -4.93
C TYR A 760 -40.83 -25.27 -4.72
N SER A 761 -40.90 -26.01 -5.83
CA SER A 761 -40.86 -27.47 -5.83
C SER A 761 -39.42 -27.92 -5.64
N LEU A 762 -39.12 -28.42 -4.45
CA LEU A 762 -37.82 -28.96 -4.07
C LEU A 762 -37.65 -30.40 -4.57
N GLN A 763 -36.41 -30.82 -4.76
CA GLN A 763 -36.03 -32.19 -5.07
C GLN A 763 -35.27 -32.81 -3.89
N ALA A 764 -35.63 -34.03 -3.51
CA ALA A 764 -34.91 -34.76 -2.45
C ALA A 764 -33.49 -35.11 -2.92
N GLY A 765 -32.52 -35.02 -2.01
CA GLY A 765 -31.10 -35.25 -2.28
C GLY A 765 -30.39 -34.08 -2.98
N THR A 766 -31.02 -32.91 -3.09
CA THR A 766 -30.45 -31.68 -3.67
C THR A 766 -30.21 -30.64 -2.58
N TRP A 767 -29.06 -29.99 -2.61
CA TRP A 767 -28.75 -28.84 -1.74
C TRP A 767 -29.44 -27.58 -2.25
N TYR A 768 -30.00 -26.81 -1.31
CA TYR A 768 -30.58 -25.50 -1.56
C TYR A 768 -30.09 -24.51 -0.51
N HIS A 769 -29.71 -23.32 -0.95
CA HIS A 769 -29.64 -22.15 -0.07
C HIS A 769 -31.01 -21.51 -0.02
N LEU A 770 -31.57 -21.41 1.18
CA LEU A 770 -32.85 -20.78 1.43
C LEU A 770 -32.63 -19.50 2.24
N ALA A 771 -33.22 -18.39 1.79
CA ALA A 771 -33.40 -17.23 2.64
C ALA A 771 -34.83 -16.66 2.58
N ILE A 772 -35.35 -16.23 3.73
CA ILE A 772 -36.66 -15.56 3.88
C ILE A 772 -36.43 -14.21 4.53
N THR A 773 -36.95 -13.13 3.95
CA THR A 773 -36.88 -11.77 4.53
C THR A 773 -38.29 -11.24 4.84
N TYR A 774 -38.41 -10.43 5.90
CA TYR A 774 -39.60 -9.66 6.24
C TYR A 774 -39.22 -8.24 6.68
N ASP A 775 -39.69 -7.25 5.94
CA ASP A 775 -39.39 -5.81 6.12
C ASP A 775 -40.52 -5.04 6.83
N GLY A 776 -41.47 -5.75 7.43
CA GLY A 776 -42.69 -5.16 7.99
C GLY A 776 -43.81 -4.98 6.97
N SER A 777 -43.56 -5.20 5.68
CA SER A 777 -44.55 -5.04 4.59
C SER A 777 -44.63 -6.24 3.65
N ASN A 778 -43.51 -6.91 3.36
CA ASN A 778 -43.38 -7.97 2.38
C ASN A 778 -42.62 -9.15 2.97
N ILE A 779 -43.04 -10.37 2.64
CA ILE A 779 -42.24 -11.57 2.85
C ILE A 779 -41.66 -11.98 1.49
N ILE A 780 -40.33 -12.01 1.40
CA ILE A 780 -39.62 -12.39 0.18
C ILE A 780 -38.89 -13.71 0.42
N THR A 781 -38.95 -14.61 -0.56
CA THR A 781 -38.28 -15.91 -0.53
C THR A 781 -37.24 -16.00 -1.62
N TYR A 782 -36.04 -16.44 -1.25
CA TYR A 782 -34.92 -16.65 -2.14
C TYR A 782 -34.48 -18.10 -2.10
N ILE A 783 -34.23 -18.68 -3.28
CA ILE A 783 -33.59 -19.99 -3.43
C ILE A 783 -32.34 -19.80 -4.28
N ASN A 784 -31.19 -20.25 -3.78
CA ASN A 784 -29.90 -20.15 -4.45
C ASN A 784 -29.59 -18.70 -4.91
N GLY A 785 -29.85 -17.73 -4.04
CA GLY A 785 -29.63 -16.30 -4.30
C GLY A 785 -30.66 -15.63 -5.20
N THR A 786 -31.65 -16.37 -5.74
CA THR A 786 -32.67 -15.82 -6.65
C THR A 786 -34.01 -15.66 -5.95
N GLU A 787 -34.64 -14.49 -6.07
CA GLU A 787 -36.01 -14.27 -5.61
C GLU A 787 -36.98 -15.20 -6.36
N VAL A 788 -37.68 -16.06 -5.61
CA VAL A 788 -38.69 -16.99 -6.16
C VAL A 788 -40.11 -16.59 -5.78
N ASN A 789 -40.27 -15.69 -4.80
CA ASN A 789 -41.56 -15.19 -4.37
C ASN A 789 -41.45 -13.89 -3.56
N ASN A 790 -42.45 -13.03 -3.69
CA ASN A 790 -42.60 -11.80 -2.94
C ASN A 790 -44.10 -11.55 -2.67
N ILE A 791 -44.49 -11.57 -1.40
CA ILE A 791 -45.89 -11.42 -0.98
C ILE A 791 -46.01 -10.19 -0.07
N ALA A 792 -46.83 -9.24 -0.48
CA ALA A 792 -47.27 -8.14 0.37
C ALA A 792 -48.16 -8.66 1.51
N GLN A 793 -47.89 -8.21 2.73
CA GLN A 793 -48.58 -8.55 3.97
C GLN A 793 -49.24 -7.31 4.60
N ASN A 794 -49.99 -7.52 5.68
CA ASN A 794 -50.38 -6.41 6.54
C ASN A 794 -49.13 -5.81 7.20
N THR A 795 -49.11 -4.49 7.29
CA THR A 795 -47.99 -3.75 7.88
C THR A 795 -48.00 -3.87 9.40
N GLY A 796 -46.91 -4.33 10.01
CA GLY A 796 -46.82 -4.56 11.45
C GLY A 796 -45.41 -4.93 11.94
N VAL A 797 -45.26 -5.02 13.26
CA VAL A 797 -44.06 -5.56 13.94
C VAL A 797 -44.39 -6.97 14.43
N ILE A 798 -43.42 -7.88 14.42
CA ILE A 798 -43.63 -9.25 14.93
C ILE A 798 -43.75 -9.19 16.46
N LEU A 799 -44.79 -9.85 17.01
CA LEU A 799 -45.00 -9.90 18.45
C LEU A 799 -43.93 -10.76 19.14
N THR A 800 -43.47 -10.34 20.32
CA THR A 800 -42.49 -11.07 21.14
C THR A 800 -43.08 -12.34 21.75
N ASP A 801 -42.30 -13.41 21.89
CA ASP A 801 -42.70 -14.64 22.56
C ASP A 801 -41.54 -15.25 23.39
N ASP A 802 -41.88 -16.01 24.44
CA ASP A 802 -40.93 -16.62 25.37
C ASP A 802 -40.52 -18.06 24.96
N ASP A 803 -41.10 -18.59 23.87
CA ASP A 803 -40.79 -19.92 23.36
C ASP A 803 -39.41 -20.00 22.67
N PRO A 804 -38.72 -21.15 22.74
CA PRO A 804 -37.36 -21.30 22.24
C PRO A 804 -37.28 -21.29 20.71
N LEU A 805 -36.08 -20.99 20.20
CA LEU A 805 -35.72 -21.23 18.81
C LEU A 805 -35.34 -22.70 18.61
N LEU A 806 -36.06 -23.39 17.73
CA LEU A 806 -35.80 -24.79 17.38
C LEU A 806 -35.35 -24.91 15.92
N ILE A 807 -34.26 -25.63 15.67
CA ILE A 807 -33.79 -26.02 14.32
C ILE A 807 -34.06 -27.51 14.11
N GLY A 808 -34.63 -27.88 12.96
CA GLY A 808 -35.05 -29.25 12.63
C GLY A 808 -36.40 -29.67 13.22
N ASN A 809 -37.10 -28.77 13.92
CA ASN A 809 -38.43 -29.03 14.48
C ASN A 809 -39.31 -27.77 14.55
N ILE A 810 -40.62 -27.97 14.42
CA ILE A 810 -41.65 -27.03 14.88
C ILE A 810 -42.54 -27.79 15.88
N PRO A 811 -42.88 -27.22 17.05
CA PRO A 811 -43.71 -27.92 18.03
C PRO A 811 -45.07 -28.36 17.44
N GLY A 812 -45.34 -29.67 17.46
CA GLY A 812 -46.57 -30.28 16.91
C GLY A 812 -46.49 -30.67 15.42
N PHE A 813 -45.36 -30.42 14.76
CA PHE A 813 -45.06 -30.80 13.38
C PHE A 813 -44.19 -32.07 13.33
N GLN A 814 -43.93 -32.59 12.13
CA GLN A 814 -42.95 -33.65 11.93
C GLN A 814 -41.51 -33.10 12.05
N TYR A 815 -40.57 -33.94 12.46
CA TYR A 815 -39.15 -33.61 12.48
C TYR A 815 -38.57 -33.61 11.07
N PHE A 816 -37.57 -32.78 10.82
CA PHE A 816 -36.90 -32.75 9.52
C PHE A 816 -36.12 -34.04 9.25
N ASN A 817 -36.15 -34.51 7.99
CA ASN A 817 -35.35 -35.64 7.53
C ASN A 817 -34.39 -35.18 6.43
N GLY A 818 -33.14 -34.93 6.79
CA GLY A 818 -32.15 -34.35 5.89
C GLY A 818 -30.97 -33.74 6.62
N ILE A 819 -30.23 -32.90 5.92
CA ILE A 819 -29.04 -32.22 6.43
C ILE A 819 -29.30 -30.72 6.42
N ILE A 820 -28.92 -30.03 7.50
CA ILE A 820 -28.96 -28.57 7.61
C ILE A 820 -27.55 -28.07 7.92
N ASP A 821 -27.18 -26.97 7.29
CA ASP A 821 -25.88 -26.34 7.39
C ASP A 821 -26.02 -24.80 7.37
N GLU A 822 -25.04 -24.08 7.92
CA GLU A 822 -24.87 -22.63 7.74
C GLU A 822 -26.12 -21.77 8.08
N VAL A 823 -26.74 -21.97 9.24
CA VAL A 823 -27.98 -21.28 9.65
C VAL A 823 -27.69 -19.87 10.18
N ARG A 824 -28.38 -18.85 9.66
CA ARG A 824 -28.26 -17.43 10.04
C ARG A 824 -29.62 -16.79 10.32
N ILE A 825 -29.69 -15.94 11.33
CA ILE A 825 -30.88 -15.13 11.64
C ILE A 825 -30.46 -13.67 11.81
N TYR A 826 -31.21 -12.74 11.23
CA TYR A 826 -31.00 -11.29 11.32
C TYR A 826 -32.25 -10.62 11.86
N ASN A 827 -32.10 -9.54 12.63
CA ASN A 827 -33.19 -8.68 13.08
C ASN A 827 -33.60 -7.60 12.06
N ARG A 828 -33.24 -7.79 10.78
CA ARG A 828 -33.58 -6.91 9.66
C ARG A 828 -33.83 -7.72 8.39
N ALA A 829 -34.55 -7.14 7.45
CA ALA A 829 -34.62 -7.66 6.08
C ALA A 829 -33.29 -7.37 5.35
N LEU A 830 -32.65 -8.41 4.80
CA LEU A 830 -31.49 -8.27 3.94
C LEU A 830 -31.91 -7.89 2.50
N THR A 831 -31.03 -7.22 1.75
CA THR A 831 -31.24 -6.90 0.33
C THR A 831 -30.97 -8.12 -0.57
N PRO A 832 -31.45 -8.13 -1.82
CA PRO A 832 -31.14 -9.21 -2.77
C PRO A 832 -29.64 -9.45 -2.98
N GLU A 833 -28.82 -8.41 -2.94
CA GLU A 833 -27.36 -8.48 -3.08
C GLU A 833 -26.72 -9.18 -1.87
N GLU A 834 -27.13 -8.80 -0.65
CA GLU A 834 -26.69 -9.44 0.60
C GLU A 834 -27.08 -10.94 0.62
N ILE A 835 -28.24 -11.28 0.07
CA ILE A 835 -28.70 -12.68 -0.03
C ILE A 835 -27.91 -13.48 -1.07
N LEU A 836 -27.52 -12.85 -2.18
CA LEU A 836 -26.66 -13.46 -3.19
C LEU A 836 -25.26 -13.73 -2.63
N GLU A 837 -24.75 -12.84 -1.79
CA GLU A 837 -23.48 -13.02 -1.09
C GLU A 837 -23.51 -14.25 -0.17
N LEU A 838 -24.55 -14.39 0.67
CA LEU A 838 -24.74 -15.58 1.52
C LEU A 838 -24.80 -16.90 0.71
N TYR A 839 -25.39 -16.87 -0.48
CA TYR A 839 -25.39 -18.03 -1.37
C TYR A 839 -23.99 -18.34 -1.92
N ASN A 840 -23.25 -17.33 -2.36
CA ASN A 840 -21.91 -17.51 -2.92
C ASN A 840 -20.91 -18.04 -1.89
N GLN A 841 -21.06 -17.64 -0.62
CA GLN A 841 -20.27 -18.16 0.51
C GLN A 841 -20.36 -19.69 0.62
N GLY A 842 -21.55 -20.28 0.43
CA GLY A 842 -21.74 -21.73 0.57
C GLY A 842 -21.24 -22.58 -0.60
N ILE A 843 -21.32 -22.12 -1.85
CA ILE A 843 -21.02 -22.99 -3.02
C ILE A 843 -19.53 -23.16 -3.34
N GLY A 844 -18.61 -22.75 -2.46
CA GLY A 844 -17.17 -22.92 -2.66
C GLY A 844 -16.58 -22.03 -3.75
N ASN A 845 -17.25 -20.93 -4.09
CA ASN A 845 -16.60 -19.76 -4.69
C ASN A 845 -15.96 -18.87 -3.60
N TYR A 846 -16.13 -19.23 -2.33
CA TYR A 846 -15.42 -18.61 -1.22
C TYR A 846 -14.00 -19.15 -1.18
N ILE A 847 -13.06 -18.38 -1.70
CA ILE A 847 -11.65 -18.56 -1.35
C ILE A 847 -11.42 -17.77 -0.08
N GLU A 848 -10.97 -18.44 0.98
CA GLU A 848 -10.77 -17.76 2.26
C GLU A 848 -9.73 -16.65 2.09
N GLY A 849 -10.18 -15.40 2.26
CA GLY A 849 -9.41 -14.18 2.00
C GLY A 849 -9.65 -13.51 0.65
N ASP A 850 -10.46 -14.08 -0.24
CA ASP A 850 -10.98 -13.41 -1.45
C ASP A 850 -12.17 -12.57 -1.00
N LEU A 851 -11.86 -11.31 -0.71
CA LEU A 851 -12.81 -10.35 -0.18
C LEU A 851 -13.62 -9.70 -1.30
N ASN A 852 -13.13 -9.68 -2.53
CA ASN A 852 -13.83 -9.07 -3.66
C ASN A 852 -14.74 -10.06 -4.43
N ASN A 853 -14.67 -11.36 -4.09
CA ASN A 853 -15.36 -12.49 -4.69
C ASN A 853 -15.07 -12.69 -6.20
N ASP A 854 -13.86 -12.38 -6.66
CA ASP A 854 -13.46 -12.58 -8.06
C ASP A 854 -12.92 -13.99 -8.35
N GLY A 855 -12.79 -14.82 -7.32
CA GLY A 855 -12.30 -16.19 -7.39
C GLY A 855 -10.78 -16.29 -7.35
N VAL A 856 -10.07 -15.26 -6.89
CA VAL A 856 -8.62 -15.22 -6.64
C VAL A 856 -8.37 -14.44 -5.35
N VAL A 857 -7.40 -14.88 -4.52
CA VAL A 857 -6.95 -14.06 -3.38
C VAL A 857 -5.71 -13.29 -3.82
N ASP A 858 -5.85 -12.00 -4.07
CA ASP A 858 -4.76 -11.13 -4.51
C ASP A 858 -4.74 -9.75 -3.83
N ILE A 859 -3.88 -8.85 -4.34
CA ILE A 859 -3.70 -7.51 -3.79
C ILE A 859 -5.03 -6.74 -3.70
N SER A 860 -5.99 -7.04 -4.57
CA SER A 860 -7.32 -6.42 -4.61
C SER A 860 -8.17 -6.77 -3.39
N ASP A 861 -7.92 -7.91 -2.76
CA ASP A 861 -8.57 -8.29 -1.50
C ASP A 861 -7.88 -7.65 -0.31
N LEU A 862 -6.55 -7.55 -0.33
CA LEU A 862 -5.83 -6.76 0.66
C LEU A 862 -6.23 -5.29 0.62
N ILE A 863 -6.57 -4.76 -0.55
CA ILE A 863 -7.10 -3.39 -0.68
C ILE A 863 -8.41 -3.26 0.11
N ILE A 864 -9.26 -4.29 0.18
CA ILE A 864 -10.48 -4.25 0.99
C ILE A 864 -10.15 -4.15 2.48
N ILE A 865 -9.13 -4.83 2.99
CA ILE A 865 -8.71 -4.66 4.40
C ILE A 865 -7.99 -3.34 4.62
N ALA A 866 -7.04 -3.02 3.74
CA ALA A 866 -6.19 -1.84 3.89
C ALA A 866 -6.99 -0.54 3.81
N THR A 867 -8.05 -0.50 2.99
CA THR A 867 -8.99 0.64 2.94
C THR A 867 -9.88 0.76 4.16
N ASN A 868 -9.87 -0.25 5.03
CA ASN A 868 -10.69 -0.33 6.23
C ASN A 868 -9.86 -0.47 7.51
N PHE A 869 -8.53 -0.45 7.40
CA PHE A 869 -7.61 -0.71 8.50
C PHE A 869 -7.69 0.37 9.59
N GLY A 870 -7.76 -0.05 10.84
CA GLY A 870 -7.95 0.82 12.00
C GLY A 870 -9.40 1.30 12.20
N LEU A 871 -10.32 0.99 11.28
CA LEU A 871 -11.73 1.28 11.46
C LEU A 871 -12.37 0.27 12.42
N THR A 872 -13.12 0.80 13.39
CA THR A 872 -13.91 -0.01 14.33
C THR A 872 -15.42 0.15 14.11
N SER A 873 -15.82 0.91 13.07
CA SER A 873 -17.19 1.07 12.60
C SER A 873 -17.23 1.64 11.18
N GLY A 874 -18.28 1.35 10.39
CA GLY A 874 -18.45 1.91 9.04
C GLY A 874 -17.53 1.34 7.97
N PHE A 875 -16.78 0.29 8.31
CA PHE A 875 -15.87 -0.40 7.42
C PHE A 875 -16.57 -1.49 6.59
N ASP A 876 -16.00 -1.83 5.44
CA ASP A 876 -16.36 -3.00 4.65
C ASP A 876 -16.20 -4.25 5.51
N ILE A 877 -17.31 -4.93 5.83
CA ILE A 877 -17.30 -6.10 6.73
C ILE A 877 -16.35 -7.20 6.31
N ARG A 878 -16.07 -7.29 5.01
CA ARG A 878 -15.16 -8.29 4.46
C ARG A 878 -13.73 -8.05 4.94
N ALA A 879 -13.40 -6.82 5.35
CA ALA A 879 -12.11 -6.48 5.95
C ALA A 879 -11.89 -7.07 7.35
N ASP A 880 -12.95 -7.37 8.11
CA ASP A 880 -12.83 -7.94 9.46
C ASP A 880 -12.83 -9.46 9.38
N THR A 881 -11.71 -9.97 8.90
CA THR A 881 -11.56 -11.40 8.63
C THR A 881 -11.51 -12.27 9.88
N ASN A 882 -11.32 -11.68 11.06
CA ASN A 882 -11.34 -12.40 12.32
C ASN A 882 -12.58 -12.08 13.20
N SER A 883 -13.46 -11.19 12.73
CA SER A 883 -14.76 -10.84 13.32
C SER A 883 -14.67 -10.31 14.76
N ASN A 884 -13.60 -9.58 15.08
CA ASN A 884 -13.42 -8.91 16.37
C ASN A 884 -13.98 -7.48 16.42
N ASN A 885 -14.61 -7.02 15.34
CA ASN A 885 -15.09 -5.66 15.08
C ASN A 885 -13.97 -4.59 15.06
N GLU A 886 -12.73 -4.99 14.80
CA GLU A 886 -11.57 -4.12 14.66
C GLU A 886 -10.76 -4.56 13.45
N ILE A 887 -10.66 -3.74 12.40
CA ILE A 887 -9.78 -4.08 11.29
C ILE A 887 -8.35 -3.80 11.70
N ASP A 888 -7.61 -4.82 12.08
CA ASP A 888 -6.27 -4.66 12.61
C ASP A 888 -5.24 -5.47 11.82
N ILE A 889 -4.01 -5.48 12.33
CA ILE A 889 -2.90 -6.13 11.63
C ILE A 889 -3.14 -7.63 11.46
N PHE A 890 -3.96 -8.24 12.30
CA PHE A 890 -4.34 -9.64 12.19
C PHE A 890 -5.27 -9.90 11.00
N ASP A 891 -6.10 -8.93 10.60
CA ASP A 891 -6.93 -9.07 9.39
C ASP A 891 -6.12 -8.94 8.11
N ILE A 892 -5.19 -7.98 8.08
CA ILE A 892 -4.21 -7.86 6.99
C ILE A 892 -3.42 -9.15 6.90
N VAL A 893 -2.92 -9.65 8.03
CA VAL A 893 -2.15 -10.90 8.08
C VAL A 893 -3.01 -12.08 7.64
N PHE A 894 -4.30 -12.10 7.97
CA PHE A 894 -5.21 -13.15 7.54
C PHE A 894 -5.30 -13.22 6.02
N VAL A 895 -5.66 -12.14 5.32
CA VAL A 895 -5.79 -12.17 3.84
C VAL A 895 -4.45 -12.26 3.14
N ALA A 896 -3.44 -11.54 3.61
CA ALA A 896 -2.07 -11.67 3.08
C ALA A 896 -1.53 -13.11 3.21
N SER A 897 -1.97 -13.86 4.24
CA SER A 897 -1.57 -15.26 4.40
C SER A 897 -2.21 -16.20 3.37
N ARG A 898 -3.25 -15.74 2.65
CA ARG A 898 -4.04 -16.54 1.71
C ARG A 898 -3.78 -16.23 0.23
N PHE A 899 -2.87 -15.29 -0.06
CA PHE A 899 -2.44 -14.97 -1.42
C PHE A 899 -1.95 -16.22 -2.14
N THR A 900 -2.60 -16.58 -3.23
CA THR A 900 -2.27 -17.79 -4.02
C THR A 900 -1.35 -17.51 -5.18
#